data_AF-A0A670HX90-F1
#
_entry.id   AF-A0A670HX90-F1
#
_cell.length_a   1.000
_cell.length_b   1.000
_cell.length_c   1.000
_cell.angle_alpha   90.00
_cell.angle_beta   90.00
_cell.angle_gamma   90.00
#
_symmetry.space_group_name_H-M   'P 1'
#
loop_
_entity.id
_entity.type
_entity.pdbx_description
1 polymer ?
#
loop_
_entity_poly.entity_id
_entity_poly.type
_entity_poly.pdbx_seq_one_letter_code
_entity_poly.pdbx_strand_id
1 'polypeptide(L)'
;MGPLSGAGAVGAGVAALYVAALPLAVPGGDSGELITAAYELGVAHPPGYPLFTLLAKLAIELLPFGSVAFRVNLLCAVLGAAAAPFFFYTVARQQIINEVQILRGTTAVQVANLFPPSDNRHPSERSRPSLWLSGKHAAGIFAVGMFSFSRLTWQWSITAEVFSLNNLFVGLLMALCVRFREAATAKERSKICKAGAFCCGLSLCNQHTIVVYVICVALWVFSCLLRERELTLGHMLKLTFCFLAGCLPYLYLPASSYLNKARWTWGDQTTLKGFTTHLLREEYGTFNLAKLENGSSMADILLFQVSDMRTELSAITQALAIIACLCAAVRPKVEKPNLVWLFTSMLLAYSFFFAWRANLDISKPLFKGVVERFWMQSNAVVAVLAGLGFSSLFAFAERLAENRRVLHSLEWLLAAVLVTGQIYSNYSICDQSRNYVVDCFARNLLSSMPPDAIVLLRGDLPGNSLRYLHYCEGVRPDVTLVDQEMMTYHWYLLKMSKHLPGVIFPGNRWNPLEGTLPDGTTTFNLHHFLKVNKHKETFVCIGLHEGDPTWKKSHSLWPWGSCEKLVPSETPFDPGEWIERTRNLYNWSEEYGRLDSSSWELVANEEMWQARMKTAFFIFDLAETARVSTDVKAQLYTYAYKLYMVFFLKTLCFLWSMAMVILELKEWKDFGGRDVASLRHSGETIHGQIGSQPVYQVELVNSCPGYRFDLCLHGQL
;
A
#
# COMPACT_ATOMS: atom_id res chain seq x y z
N MET A 1 26.19 23.08 14.54
CA MET A 1 25.81 22.08 13.52
C MET A 1 24.93 22.75 12.49
N GLY A 2 25.26 22.68 11.20
CA GLY A 2 24.43 23.29 10.15
C GLY A 2 23.14 22.49 9.92
N PRO A 3 22.14 23.06 9.22
CA PRO A 3 20.89 22.36 8.89
C PRO A 3 21.11 21.02 8.17
N LEU A 4 22.18 20.94 7.37
CA LEU A 4 22.56 19.73 6.61
C LEU A 4 23.06 18.59 7.52
N SER A 5 23.80 18.90 8.59
CA SER A 5 24.26 17.86 9.54
C SER A 5 23.10 17.33 10.40
N GLY A 6 22.11 18.17 10.72
CA GLY A 6 20.89 17.74 11.42
C GLY A 6 20.00 16.84 10.55
N ALA A 7 19.85 17.19 9.27
CA ALA A 7 19.06 16.41 8.31
C ALA A 7 19.57 14.97 8.16
N GLY A 8 20.91 14.79 8.07
CA GLY A 8 21.52 13.46 7.97
C GLY A 8 21.29 12.59 9.22
N ALA A 9 21.41 13.17 10.42
CA ALA A 9 21.17 12.46 11.67
C ALA A 9 19.72 12.00 11.81
N VAL A 10 18.76 12.83 11.40
CA VAL A 10 17.33 12.48 11.39
C VAL A 10 17.06 11.32 10.43
N GLY A 11 17.61 11.37 9.21
CA GLY A 11 17.48 10.26 8.25
C GLY A 11 18.07 8.95 8.78
N ALA A 12 19.23 9.00 9.44
CA ALA A 12 19.85 7.82 10.04
C ALA A 12 19.01 7.22 11.18
N GLY A 13 18.40 8.07 12.02
CA GLY A 13 17.50 7.62 13.09
C GLY A 13 16.24 6.93 12.56
N VAL A 14 15.62 7.49 11.53
CA VAL A 14 14.47 6.85 10.85
C VAL A 14 14.89 5.53 10.21
N ALA A 15 16.02 5.51 9.50
CA ALA A 15 16.53 4.29 8.86
C ALA A 15 16.79 3.17 9.89
N ALA A 16 17.34 3.48 11.06
CA ALA A 16 17.60 2.48 12.09
C ALA A 16 16.32 1.77 12.55
N LEU A 17 15.23 2.52 12.77
CA LEU A 17 13.94 1.95 13.17
C LEU A 17 13.26 1.18 12.04
N TYR A 18 13.30 1.71 10.81
CA TYR A 18 12.75 1.01 9.64
C TYR A 18 13.48 -0.30 9.37
N VAL A 19 14.81 -0.32 9.44
CA VAL A 19 15.62 -1.53 9.23
C VAL A 19 15.41 -2.56 10.34
N ALA A 20 15.19 -2.12 11.59
CA ALA A 20 14.87 -3.03 12.68
C ALA A 20 13.48 -3.69 12.53
N ALA A 21 12.55 -3.00 11.88
CA ALA A 21 11.15 -3.43 11.74
C ALA A 21 10.82 -4.13 10.42
N LEU A 22 11.72 -4.12 9.43
CA LEU A 22 11.39 -4.62 8.08
C LEU A 22 11.19 -6.15 8.04
N PRO A 23 10.31 -6.65 7.16
CA PRO A 23 10.12 -8.09 6.99
C PRO A 23 11.31 -8.75 6.31
N LEU A 24 11.71 -9.92 6.83
CA LEU A 24 12.81 -10.72 6.29
C LEU A 24 12.38 -11.61 5.10
N ALA A 25 11.08 -11.78 4.90
CA ALA A 25 10.49 -12.57 3.82
C ALA A 25 9.59 -11.72 2.91
N VAL A 26 8.97 -12.35 1.91
CA VAL A 26 8.10 -11.67 0.95
C VAL A 26 6.83 -11.16 1.64
N PRO A 27 6.54 -9.85 1.57
CA PRO A 27 5.29 -9.30 2.07
C PRO A 27 4.13 -9.60 1.12
N GLY A 28 2.89 -9.36 1.56
CA GLY A 28 1.71 -9.49 0.72
C GLY A 28 1.59 -8.42 -0.38
N GLY A 29 0.48 -8.48 -1.12
CA GLY A 29 0.11 -7.52 -2.16
C GLY A 29 1.00 -7.58 -3.40
N ASP A 30 1.43 -6.40 -3.87
CA ASP A 30 2.18 -6.25 -5.11
C ASP A 30 3.66 -6.63 -4.94
N SER A 31 4.13 -6.77 -3.70
CA SER A 31 5.54 -6.99 -3.35
C SER A 31 6.18 -8.15 -4.11
N GLY A 32 5.55 -9.33 -4.11
CA GLY A 32 6.09 -10.51 -4.78
C GLY A 32 6.24 -10.33 -6.30
N GLU A 33 5.33 -9.58 -6.92
CA GLU A 33 5.39 -9.27 -8.34
C GLU A 33 6.49 -8.25 -8.64
N LEU A 34 6.55 -7.15 -7.90
CA LEU A 34 7.56 -6.10 -8.05
C LEU A 34 8.97 -6.66 -7.88
N ILE A 35 9.18 -7.52 -6.88
CA ILE A 35 10.46 -8.19 -6.66
C ILE A 35 10.79 -9.13 -7.82
N THR A 36 9.83 -9.94 -8.28
CA THR A 36 10.06 -10.87 -9.40
C THR A 36 10.38 -10.12 -10.69
N ALA A 37 9.63 -9.07 -11.02
CA ALA A 37 9.86 -8.24 -12.19
C ALA A 37 11.27 -7.61 -12.15
N ALA A 38 11.70 -7.11 -10.99
CA ALA A 38 13.05 -6.61 -10.80
C ALA A 38 14.12 -7.70 -10.96
N TYR A 39 13.95 -8.84 -10.29
CA TYR A 39 14.89 -9.97 -10.32
C TYR A 39 15.15 -10.47 -11.76
N GLU A 40 14.07 -10.66 -12.51
CA GLU A 40 14.07 -11.17 -13.89
C GLU A 40 14.39 -10.09 -14.95
N LEU A 41 14.45 -8.81 -14.57
CA LEU A 41 14.44 -7.68 -15.50
C LEU A 41 13.21 -7.72 -16.45
N GLY A 42 12.05 -8.07 -15.90
CA GLY A 42 10.74 -8.00 -16.55
C GLY A 42 10.00 -6.67 -16.30
N VAL A 43 8.78 -6.58 -16.80
CA VAL A 43 7.90 -5.41 -16.59
C VAL A 43 6.83 -5.76 -15.55
N ALA A 44 6.70 -4.93 -14.51
CA ALA A 44 5.65 -5.04 -13.49
C ALA A 44 4.29 -4.54 -14.03
N HIS A 45 3.23 -4.72 -13.25
CA HIS A 45 1.91 -4.22 -13.60
C HIS A 45 1.90 -2.71 -13.97
N PRO A 46 0.97 -2.26 -14.85
CA PRO A 46 0.92 -0.88 -15.32
C PRO A 46 0.93 0.18 -14.20
N PRO A 47 1.81 1.19 -14.25
CA PRO A 47 2.56 1.65 -15.44
C PRO A 47 3.99 1.08 -15.57
N GLY A 48 4.32 0.01 -14.85
CA GLY A 48 5.56 -0.75 -14.98
C GLY A 48 6.72 -0.29 -14.09
N TYR A 49 6.58 0.85 -13.41
CA TYR A 49 7.53 1.37 -12.40
C TYR A 49 9.02 1.21 -12.79
N PRO A 50 9.44 1.64 -14.01
CA PRO A 50 10.76 1.29 -14.55
C PRO A 50 11.91 1.77 -13.68
N LEU A 51 11.80 2.93 -13.02
CA LEU A 51 12.86 3.39 -12.12
C LEU A 51 13.00 2.51 -10.89
N PHE A 52 11.88 2.17 -10.25
CA PHE A 52 11.87 1.29 -9.08
C PHE A 52 12.44 -0.08 -9.44
N THR A 53 11.98 -0.66 -10.55
CA THR A 53 12.42 -1.97 -11.03
C THR A 53 13.93 -2.04 -11.23
N LEU A 54 14.52 -1.00 -11.87
CA LEU A 54 15.97 -0.93 -12.08
C LEU A 54 16.76 -0.74 -10.78
N LEU A 55 16.26 0.08 -9.85
CA LEU A 55 16.89 0.26 -8.53
C LEU A 55 16.79 -1.00 -7.67
N ALA A 56 15.66 -1.71 -7.72
CA ALA A 56 15.45 -2.98 -7.04
C ALA A 56 16.39 -4.05 -7.60
N LYS A 57 16.54 -4.16 -8.93
CA LYS A 57 17.55 -5.05 -9.54
C LYS A 57 18.95 -4.71 -9.05
N LEU A 58 19.32 -3.42 -9.04
CA LEU A 58 20.62 -3.00 -8.55
C LEU A 58 20.83 -3.40 -7.07
N ALA A 59 19.83 -3.23 -6.22
CA ALA A 59 19.91 -3.65 -4.81
C ALA A 59 20.05 -5.18 -4.66
N ILE A 60 19.34 -5.97 -5.46
CA ILE A 60 19.43 -7.43 -5.47
C ILE A 60 20.86 -7.90 -5.80
N GLU A 61 21.50 -7.26 -6.79
CA GLU A 61 22.87 -7.60 -7.23
C GLU A 61 23.96 -7.09 -6.28
N LEU A 62 23.78 -5.89 -5.70
CA LEU A 62 24.80 -5.27 -4.83
C LEU A 62 24.81 -5.80 -3.39
N LEU A 63 23.67 -6.29 -2.88
CA LEU A 63 23.55 -6.81 -1.51
C LEU A 63 23.69 -8.34 -1.53
N PRO A 64 24.80 -8.93 -1.07
CA PRO A 64 25.06 -10.37 -1.21
C PRO A 64 24.45 -11.24 -0.09
N PHE A 65 23.59 -10.69 0.77
CA PHE A 65 23.07 -11.37 1.96
C PHE A 65 21.55 -11.23 2.09
N GLY A 66 20.94 -12.14 2.86
CA GLY A 66 19.49 -12.24 3.01
C GLY A 66 18.79 -12.78 1.76
N SER A 67 17.48 -13.00 1.89
CA SER A 67 16.57 -13.36 0.80
C SER A 67 16.48 -12.23 -0.24
N VAL A 68 15.98 -12.53 -1.43
CA VAL A 68 15.77 -11.50 -2.46
C VAL A 68 14.76 -10.45 -1.96
N ALA A 69 13.69 -10.86 -1.29
CA ALA A 69 12.72 -9.96 -0.68
C ALA A 69 13.37 -9.02 0.35
N PHE A 70 14.20 -9.55 1.26
CA PHE A 70 14.89 -8.75 2.26
C PHE A 70 15.70 -7.60 1.63
N ARG A 71 16.41 -7.87 0.53
CA ARG A 71 17.25 -6.86 -0.15
C ARG A 71 16.43 -5.72 -0.72
N VAL A 72 15.25 -6.02 -1.27
CA VAL A 72 14.34 -5.01 -1.81
C VAL A 72 13.59 -4.27 -0.69
N ASN A 73 13.16 -4.97 0.37
CA ASN A 73 12.60 -4.35 1.58
C ASN A 73 13.59 -3.35 2.21
N LEU A 74 14.88 -3.72 2.27
CA LEU A 74 15.95 -2.86 2.75
C LEU A 74 16.14 -1.62 1.86
N LEU A 75 16.09 -1.77 0.53
CA LEU A 75 16.10 -0.64 -0.40
C LEU A 75 14.94 0.32 -0.08
N CYS A 76 13.72 -0.19 0.08
CA CYS A 76 12.56 0.62 0.42
C CYS A 76 12.75 1.34 1.77
N ALA A 77 13.26 0.64 2.79
CA ALA A 77 13.51 1.23 4.12
C ALA A 77 14.49 2.41 4.02
N VAL A 78 15.57 2.25 3.25
CA VAL A 78 16.56 3.31 3.03
C VAL A 78 15.97 4.47 2.23
N LEU A 79 15.22 4.21 1.16
CA LEU A 79 14.59 5.26 0.35
C LEU A 79 13.51 6.03 1.12
N GLY A 80 12.68 5.33 1.89
CA GLY A 80 11.68 5.94 2.77
C GLY A 80 12.33 6.82 3.84
N ALA A 81 13.39 6.33 4.49
CA ALA A 81 14.15 7.12 5.45
C ALA A 81 14.90 8.30 4.81
N ALA A 82 15.29 8.19 3.53
CA ALA A 82 15.93 9.28 2.80
C ALA A 82 14.99 10.46 2.50
N ALA A 83 13.67 10.27 2.58
CA ALA A 83 12.70 11.36 2.47
C ALA A 83 12.75 12.33 3.68
N ALA A 84 13.01 11.80 4.87
CA ALA A 84 13.02 12.55 6.14
C ALA A 84 13.97 13.78 6.13
N PRO A 85 15.24 13.68 5.68
CA PRO A 85 16.13 14.82 5.52
C PRO A 85 15.53 15.97 4.69
N PHE A 86 14.77 15.68 3.63
CA PHE A 86 14.20 16.70 2.76
C PHE A 86 12.99 17.41 3.40
N PHE A 87 12.15 16.68 4.13
CA PHE A 87 11.07 17.28 4.91
C PHE A 87 11.62 18.15 6.05
N PHE A 88 12.63 17.65 6.77
CA PHE A 88 13.34 18.42 7.80
C PHE A 88 13.93 19.71 7.22
N TYR A 89 14.64 19.60 6.09
CA TYR A 89 15.22 20.73 5.39
C TYR A 89 14.15 21.75 5.00
N THR A 90 13.03 21.28 4.44
CA THR A 90 11.91 22.12 4.00
C THR A 90 11.37 22.96 5.16
N VAL A 91 11.08 22.33 6.30
CA VAL A 91 10.55 23.02 7.49
C VAL A 91 11.58 23.98 8.07
N ALA A 92 12.80 23.51 8.36
CA ALA A 92 13.84 24.31 9.00
C ALA A 92 14.23 25.54 8.18
N ARG A 93 14.32 25.41 6.85
CA ARG A 93 14.69 26.53 5.97
C ARG A 93 13.55 27.49 5.73
N GLN A 94 12.31 27.00 5.59
CA GLN A 94 11.15 27.88 5.44
C GLN A 94 10.94 28.75 6.69
N GLN A 95 11.28 28.26 7.88
CA GLN A 95 11.26 29.06 9.11
C GLN A 95 12.28 30.20 9.05
N ILE A 96 13.51 29.92 8.62
CA ILE A 96 14.54 30.95 8.45
C ILE A 96 14.07 32.02 7.46
N ILE A 97 13.44 31.63 6.35
CA ILE A 97 12.87 32.58 5.38
C ILE A 97 11.80 33.46 6.03
N ASN A 98 10.89 32.86 6.82
CA ASN A 98 9.82 33.59 7.49
C ASN A 98 10.39 34.65 8.47
N GLU A 99 11.40 34.30 9.26
CA GLU A 99 12.02 35.23 10.21
C GLU A 99 12.75 36.37 9.53
N VAL A 100 13.55 36.08 8.49
CA VAL A 100 14.26 37.13 7.74
C VAL A 100 13.28 38.12 7.12
N GLN A 101 12.12 37.64 6.63
CA GLN A 101 11.07 38.51 6.12
C GLN A 101 10.45 39.38 7.21
N ILE A 102 10.17 38.82 8.39
CA ILE A 102 9.66 39.59 9.54
C ILE A 102 10.66 40.67 9.93
N LEU A 103 11.93 40.33 10.14
CA LEU A 103 12.98 41.28 10.52
C LEU A 103 13.13 42.43 9.51
N ARG A 104 13.12 42.12 8.20
CA ARG A 104 13.18 43.13 7.14
C ARG A 104 11.95 44.04 7.13
N GLY A 105 10.76 43.49 7.36
CA GLY A 105 9.52 44.26 7.50
C GLY A 105 9.52 45.17 8.73
N THR A 106 10.04 44.71 9.87
CA THR A 106 10.17 45.51 11.09
C THR A 106 11.17 46.66 10.91
N THR A 107 12.32 46.43 10.25
CA THR A 107 13.26 47.51 9.93
C THR A 107 12.71 48.53 8.94
N ALA A 108 11.89 48.12 7.96
CA ALA A 108 11.26 49.06 7.04
C ALA A 108 10.23 49.97 7.73
N VAL A 109 9.47 49.43 8.69
CA VAL A 109 8.49 50.19 9.50
C VAL A 109 9.16 51.08 10.55
N GLN A 110 10.25 50.62 11.18
CA GLN A 110 10.98 51.43 12.16
C GLN A 110 11.85 52.53 11.50
N VAL A 111 12.47 52.28 10.34
CA VAL A 111 13.24 53.31 9.63
C VAL A 111 12.33 54.40 9.06
N ALA A 112 11.10 54.07 8.67
CA ALA A 112 10.11 55.06 8.22
C ALA A 112 9.60 55.99 9.34
N ASN A 113 9.68 55.56 10.61
CA ASN A 113 9.13 56.30 11.75
C ASN A 113 10.18 56.95 12.67
N LEU A 114 11.49 56.78 12.44
CA LEU A 114 12.54 57.22 13.38
C LEU A 114 13.64 58.12 12.80
N PHE A 115 13.66 58.43 11.50
CA PHE A 115 14.71 59.27 10.92
C PHE A 115 14.17 60.39 10.00
N PRO A 116 14.07 61.65 10.47
CA PRO A 116 14.46 62.78 9.62
C PRO A 116 15.97 62.70 9.33
N PRO A 117 16.46 63.27 8.23
CA PRO A 117 17.84 63.06 7.77
C PRO A 117 18.85 63.86 8.59
N SER A 118 19.29 63.35 9.74
CA SER A 118 20.56 63.72 10.39
C SER A 118 20.84 62.86 11.62
N ASP A 119 21.85 61.98 11.55
CA ASP A 119 23.00 61.97 12.49
C ASP A 119 23.91 60.76 12.16
N ASN A 120 25.21 61.03 12.01
CA ASN A 120 26.26 60.07 11.70
C ASN A 120 26.86 59.52 12.99
N ARG A 121 26.46 58.34 13.46
CA ARG A 121 27.25 57.61 14.47
C ARG A 121 27.37 56.11 14.20
N HIS A 122 28.62 55.64 14.38
CA HIS A 122 29.12 54.30 14.09
C HIS A 122 28.42 53.17 14.89
N PRO A 123 28.27 51.98 14.30
CA PRO A 123 27.72 50.82 15.00
C PRO A 123 28.84 49.97 15.64
N SER A 124 28.99 50.02 16.97
CA SER A 124 29.76 49.04 17.74
C SER A 124 28.84 48.00 18.39
N GLU A 125 29.23 46.73 18.25
CA GLU A 125 28.76 45.56 19.00
C GLU A 125 27.33 45.03 18.74
N ARG A 126 27.17 44.35 17.59
CA ARG A 126 26.14 43.31 17.44
C ARG A 126 26.60 42.02 18.14
N SER A 127 25.96 41.71 19.26
CA SER A 127 25.96 40.40 19.90
C SER A 127 25.66 39.28 18.88
N ARG A 128 26.50 38.24 18.90
CA ARG A 128 26.49 37.14 17.91
C ARG A 128 25.18 36.32 17.99
N PRO A 129 24.53 36.00 16.84
CA PRO A 129 23.26 35.27 16.79
C PRO A 129 23.43 33.74 16.85
N SER A 130 24.18 33.21 17.82
CA SER A 130 24.42 31.76 17.91
C SER A 130 23.31 30.99 18.64
N LEU A 131 22.59 31.62 19.58
CA LEU A 131 21.54 30.96 20.38
C LEU A 131 20.17 30.86 19.67
N TRP A 132 19.91 31.74 18.69
CA TRP A 132 18.69 31.81 17.86
C TRP A 132 18.57 30.72 16.78
N LEU A 133 19.54 29.81 16.72
CA LEU A 133 19.57 28.72 15.73
C LEU A 133 19.09 27.37 16.30
N SER A 134 18.82 27.26 17.61
CA SER A 134 18.56 25.98 18.28
C SER A 134 17.09 25.52 18.28
N GLY A 135 16.09 26.41 18.39
CA GLY A 135 14.65 26.05 18.33
C GLY A 135 14.18 25.59 16.94
N LYS A 136 14.83 26.08 15.88
CA LYS A 136 14.48 25.86 14.45
C LYS A 136 14.53 24.42 13.96
N HIS A 137 15.12 23.52 14.74
CA HIS A 137 15.22 22.11 14.39
C HIS A 137 14.12 21.27 15.07
N ALA A 138 13.53 21.74 16.18
CA ALA A 138 12.49 21.01 16.91
C ALA A 138 11.24 20.82 16.06
N ALA A 139 10.76 21.89 15.42
CA ALA A 139 9.64 21.85 14.49
C ALA A 139 9.88 20.95 13.26
N GLY A 140 11.13 20.90 12.77
CA GLY A 140 11.52 19.98 11.70
C GLY A 140 11.51 18.51 12.15
N ILE A 141 12.00 18.24 13.35
CA ILE A 141 11.94 16.90 13.98
C ILE A 141 10.51 16.48 14.24
N PHE A 142 9.66 17.39 14.71
CA PHE A 142 8.23 17.16 14.87
C PHE A 142 7.59 16.76 13.54
N ALA A 143 7.73 17.56 12.48
CA ALA A 143 7.15 17.24 11.17
C ALA A 143 7.60 15.88 10.64
N VAL A 144 8.91 15.61 10.71
CA VAL A 144 9.47 14.34 10.23
C VAL A 144 9.04 13.16 11.08
N GLY A 145 9.05 13.30 12.41
CA GLY A 145 8.68 12.22 13.30
C GLY A 145 7.20 11.87 13.21
N MET A 146 6.31 12.87 13.10
CA MET A 146 4.88 12.63 12.88
C MET A 146 4.61 11.93 11.55
N PHE A 147 5.34 12.30 10.49
CA PHE A 147 5.19 11.66 9.18
C PHE A 147 5.81 10.26 9.15
N SER A 148 7.11 10.14 9.45
CA SER A 148 7.88 8.89 9.28
C SER A 148 7.39 7.79 10.21
N PHE A 149 6.92 8.14 11.41
CA PHE A 149 6.43 7.15 12.36
C PHE A 149 4.90 7.03 12.37
N SER A 150 4.21 7.59 11.38
CA SER A 150 2.81 7.23 11.09
C SER A 150 2.74 5.79 10.57
N ARG A 151 1.65 5.08 10.90
CA ARG A 151 1.47 3.67 10.54
C ARG A 151 1.63 3.43 9.04
N LEU A 152 0.91 4.18 8.20
CA LEU A 152 0.97 4.03 6.75
C LEU A 152 2.38 4.29 6.22
N THR A 153 2.98 5.40 6.63
CA THR A 153 4.31 5.78 6.13
C THR A 153 5.36 4.75 6.52
N TRP A 154 5.33 4.25 7.75
CA TRP A 154 6.24 3.23 8.23
C TRP A 154 6.04 1.92 7.46
N GLN A 155 4.83 1.37 7.46
CA GLN A 155 4.49 0.08 6.85
C GLN A 155 4.91 0.01 5.37
N TRP A 156 4.62 1.06 4.60
CA TRP A 156 4.95 1.13 3.17
C TRP A 156 6.36 1.66 2.89
N SER A 157 7.11 2.04 3.92
CA SER A 157 8.55 2.31 3.81
C SER A 157 9.40 1.06 4.03
N ILE A 158 8.92 0.06 4.76
CA ILE A 158 9.71 -1.15 5.07
C ILE A 158 9.44 -2.33 4.12
N THR A 159 8.46 -2.19 3.23
CA THR A 159 7.95 -3.25 2.34
C THR A 159 8.33 -2.94 0.89
N ALA A 160 8.60 -3.96 0.07
CA ALA A 160 8.99 -3.88 -1.34
C ALA A 160 7.89 -3.30 -2.24
N GLU A 161 7.68 -1.99 -2.11
CA GLU A 161 6.61 -1.22 -2.74
C GLU A 161 7.14 0.14 -3.23
N VAL A 162 6.40 0.75 -4.15
CA VAL A 162 6.86 1.95 -4.88
C VAL A 162 6.70 3.26 -4.11
N PHE A 163 6.00 3.22 -2.96
CA PHE A 163 5.62 4.39 -2.19
C PHE A 163 6.81 5.05 -1.49
N SER A 164 7.80 4.28 -1.01
CA SER A 164 8.96 4.84 -0.29
C SER A 164 9.82 5.71 -1.21
N LEU A 165 10.01 5.28 -2.47
CA LEU A 165 10.67 6.10 -3.50
C LEU A 165 9.81 7.31 -3.89
N ASN A 166 8.49 7.17 -3.92
CA ASN A 166 7.60 8.30 -4.17
C ASN A 166 7.70 9.37 -3.07
N ASN A 167 7.73 8.96 -1.80
CA ASN A 167 7.93 9.86 -0.65
C ASN A 167 9.24 10.64 -0.75
N LEU A 168 10.32 9.97 -1.17
CA LEU A 168 11.61 10.62 -1.43
C LEU A 168 11.48 11.72 -2.49
N PHE A 169 10.78 11.46 -3.59
CA PHE A 169 10.53 12.48 -4.61
C PHE A 169 9.66 13.63 -4.12
N VAL A 170 8.61 13.35 -3.35
CA VAL A 170 7.76 14.40 -2.75
C VAL A 170 8.60 15.29 -1.83
N GLY A 171 9.40 14.70 -0.94
CA GLY A 171 10.31 15.45 -0.07
C GLY A 171 11.32 16.28 -0.87
N LEU A 172 11.96 15.69 -1.88
CA LEU A 172 12.92 16.37 -2.74
C LEU A 172 12.28 17.55 -3.49
N LEU A 173 11.08 17.38 -4.05
CA LEU A 173 10.35 18.45 -4.74
C LEU A 173 10.03 19.61 -3.79
N MET A 174 9.55 19.33 -2.58
CA MET A 174 9.29 20.36 -1.57
C MET A 174 10.57 21.10 -1.15
N ALA A 175 11.67 20.38 -0.96
CA ALA A 175 12.97 20.96 -0.65
C ALA A 175 13.51 21.84 -1.81
N LEU A 176 13.32 21.41 -3.06
CA LEU A 176 13.68 22.17 -4.26
C LEU A 176 12.84 23.46 -4.39
N CYS A 177 11.56 23.43 -4.03
CA CYS A 177 10.72 24.64 -3.98
C CYS A 177 11.26 25.66 -2.97
N VAL A 178 11.72 25.20 -1.80
CA VAL A 178 12.37 26.07 -0.80
C VAL A 178 13.68 26.63 -1.34
N ARG A 179 14.54 25.79 -1.93
CA ARG A 179 15.79 26.22 -2.58
C ARG A 179 15.55 27.25 -3.67
N PHE A 180 14.54 27.04 -4.51
CA PHE A 180 14.18 27.96 -5.58
C PHE A 180 13.79 29.34 -5.03
N ARG A 181 13.04 29.36 -3.91
CA ARG A 181 12.68 30.61 -3.22
C ARG A 181 13.87 31.32 -2.57
N GLU A 182 14.84 30.57 -2.07
CA GLU A 182 16.07 31.10 -1.46
C GLU A 182 17.07 31.66 -2.48
N ALA A 183 17.02 31.18 -3.73
CA ALA A 183 17.95 31.57 -4.76
C ALA A 183 17.91 33.09 -4.99
N ALA A 184 19.07 33.72 -4.85
CA ALA A 184 19.21 35.17 -4.97
C ALA A 184 19.28 35.59 -6.44
N THR A 185 19.91 34.77 -7.28
CA THR A 185 20.21 35.11 -8.68
C THR A 185 19.39 34.28 -9.67
N ALA A 186 19.14 34.84 -10.87
CA ALA A 186 18.52 34.15 -12.00
C ALA A 186 19.25 32.85 -12.37
N LYS A 187 20.60 32.88 -12.30
CA LYS A 187 21.47 31.73 -12.61
C LYS A 187 21.24 30.57 -11.63
N GLU A 188 21.13 30.88 -10.34
CA GLU A 188 20.82 29.89 -9.31
C GLU A 188 19.41 29.33 -9.49
N ARG A 189 18.39 30.18 -9.70
CA ARG A 189 17.02 29.75 -9.99
C ARG A 189 16.97 28.81 -11.18
N SER A 190 17.61 29.16 -12.29
CA SER A 190 17.69 28.31 -13.48
C SER A 190 18.39 26.96 -13.22
N LYS A 191 19.45 26.93 -12.39
CA LYS A 191 20.09 25.66 -11.99
C LYS A 191 19.13 24.77 -11.21
N ILE A 192 18.37 25.34 -10.28
CA ILE A 192 17.39 24.61 -9.46
C ILE A 192 16.22 24.13 -10.32
N CYS A 193 15.71 24.96 -11.25
CA CYS A 193 14.65 24.55 -12.17
C CYS A 193 15.06 23.37 -13.04
N LYS A 194 16.30 23.33 -13.54
CA LYS A 194 16.81 22.18 -14.31
C LYS A 194 16.87 20.91 -13.48
N ALA A 195 17.35 20.99 -12.24
CA ALA A 195 17.36 19.86 -11.32
C ALA A 195 15.93 19.40 -10.98
N GLY A 196 15.01 20.34 -10.75
CA GLY A 196 13.59 20.06 -10.53
C GLY A 196 12.93 19.42 -11.74
N ALA A 197 13.18 19.92 -12.96
CA ALA A 197 12.64 19.33 -14.19
C ALA A 197 13.10 17.89 -14.38
N PHE A 198 14.40 17.62 -14.18
CA PHE A 198 14.93 16.25 -14.19
C PHE A 198 14.29 15.37 -13.12
N CYS A 199 14.15 15.89 -11.89
CA CYS A 199 13.48 15.19 -10.80
C CYS A 199 12.01 14.87 -11.13
N CYS A 200 11.27 15.78 -11.75
CA CYS A 200 9.88 15.55 -12.17
C CYS A 200 9.76 14.45 -13.22
N GLY A 201 10.68 14.40 -14.20
CA GLY A 201 10.69 13.33 -15.21
C GLY A 201 11.02 11.97 -14.58
N LEU A 202 12.00 11.96 -13.67
CA LEU A 202 12.43 10.76 -12.96
C LEU A 202 11.34 10.22 -12.03
N SER A 203 10.63 11.11 -11.31
CA SER A 203 9.55 10.71 -10.41
C SER A 203 8.36 10.10 -11.12
N LEU A 204 8.06 10.56 -12.35
CA LEU A 204 7.03 9.95 -13.18
C LEU A 204 7.39 8.52 -13.62
N CYS A 205 8.67 8.17 -13.67
CA CYS A 205 9.12 6.79 -13.93
C CYS A 205 8.98 5.87 -12.71
N ASN A 206 8.65 6.44 -11.53
CA ASN A 206 8.29 5.68 -10.34
C ASN A 206 6.78 5.56 -10.24
N GLN A 207 6.06 6.61 -9.87
CA GLN A 207 4.62 6.52 -9.60
C GLN A 207 3.87 7.70 -10.22
N HIS A 208 2.83 7.41 -11.01
CA HIS A 208 2.13 8.44 -11.80
C HIS A 208 1.36 9.46 -10.98
N THR A 209 0.91 9.11 -9.78
CA THR A 209 0.14 10.03 -8.91
C THR A 209 0.91 11.30 -8.55
N ILE A 210 2.25 11.27 -8.61
CA ILE A 210 3.08 12.47 -8.38
C ILE A 210 2.86 13.56 -9.43
N VAL A 211 2.28 13.25 -10.59
CA VAL A 211 1.98 14.24 -11.64
C VAL A 211 1.14 15.40 -11.11
N VAL A 212 0.25 15.15 -10.15
CA VAL A 212 -0.58 16.19 -9.53
C VAL A 212 0.30 17.24 -8.83
N TYR A 213 1.32 16.81 -8.10
CA TYR A 213 2.28 17.71 -7.46
C TYR A 213 3.21 18.38 -8.46
N VAL A 214 3.66 17.65 -9.48
CA VAL A 214 4.49 18.20 -10.57
C VAL A 214 3.76 19.36 -11.25
N ILE A 215 2.46 19.24 -11.54
CA ILE A 215 1.65 20.30 -12.12
C ILE A 215 1.58 21.52 -11.20
N CYS A 216 1.24 21.34 -9.92
CA CYS A 216 1.19 22.45 -8.95
C CYS A 216 2.52 23.20 -8.85
N VAL A 217 3.63 22.45 -8.73
CA VAL A 217 4.98 23.00 -8.63
C VAL A 217 5.39 23.70 -9.92
N ALA A 218 5.15 23.09 -11.08
CA ALA A 218 5.49 23.66 -12.38
C ALA A 218 4.74 24.98 -12.62
N LEU A 219 3.43 25.02 -12.40
CA LEU A 219 2.63 26.24 -12.53
C LEU A 219 3.15 27.35 -11.59
N TRP A 220 3.48 27.00 -10.35
CA TRP A 220 4.05 27.95 -9.40
C TRP A 220 5.42 28.47 -9.84
N VAL A 221 6.34 27.60 -10.25
CA VAL A 221 7.67 27.98 -10.75
C VAL A 221 7.55 28.86 -11.99
N PHE A 222 6.73 28.49 -12.97
CA PHE A 222 6.53 29.29 -14.17
C PHE A 222 5.94 30.66 -13.85
N SER A 223 4.98 30.75 -12.91
CA SER A 223 4.44 32.04 -12.47
C SER A 223 5.52 32.95 -11.86
N CYS A 224 6.46 32.37 -11.09
CA CYS A 224 7.59 33.11 -10.52
C CYS A 224 8.57 33.57 -11.61
N LEU A 225 8.95 32.69 -12.54
CA LEU A 225 9.87 33.03 -13.62
C LEU A 225 9.28 34.09 -14.58
N LEU A 226 7.98 34.04 -14.84
CA LEU A 226 7.28 35.07 -15.62
C LEU A 226 7.31 36.42 -14.92
N ARG A 227 7.03 36.46 -13.61
CA ARG A 227 7.06 37.70 -12.82
C ARG A 227 8.44 38.34 -12.80
N GLU A 228 9.49 37.52 -12.66
CA GLU A 228 10.88 37.98 -12.65
C GLU A 228 11.45 38.23 -14.07
N ARG A 229 10.66 37.99 -15.13
CA ARG A 229 11.06 38.10 -16.55
C ARG A 229 12.26 37.21 -16.92
N GLU A 230 12.35 36.03 -16.30
CA GLU A 230 13.44 35.06 -16.48
C GLU A 230 13.08 33.90 -17.41
N LEU A 231 11.85 33.89 -17.92
CA LEU A 231 11.37 32.87 -18.85
C LEU A 231 11.71 33.25 -20.29
N THR A 232 12.57 32.45 -20.93
CA THR A 232 12.92 32.58 -22.34
C THR A 232 12.73 31.24 -23.05
N LEU A 233 12.57 31.25 -24.38
CA LEU A 233 12.45 30.01 -25.17
C LEU A 233 13.64 29.06 -24.92
N GLY A 234 14.87 29.60 -24.90
CA GLY A 234 16.06 28.81 -24.60
C GLY A 234 16.07 28.23 -23.18
N HIS A 235 15.46 28.92 -22.21
CA HIS A 235 15.28 28.36 -20.86
C HIS A 235 14.26 27.22 -20.89
N MET A 236 13.11 27.39 -21.55
CA MET A 236 12.09 26.35 -21.68
C MET A 236 12.65 25.08 -22.34
N LEU A 237 13.40 25.21 -23.43
CA LEU A 237 14.03 24.07 -24.11
C LEU A 237 14.99 23.30 -23.18
N LYS A 238 15.76 24.01 -22.34
CA LYS A 238 16.64 23.37 -21.35
C LYS A 238 15.86 22.62 -20.28
N LEU A 239 14.74 23.17 -19.81
CA LEU A 239 13.88 22.51 -18.84
C LEU A 239 13.23 21.25 -19.44
N THR A 240 12.71 21.35 -20.67
CA THR A 240 12.17 20.20 -21.40
C THR A 240 13.22 19.11 -21.59
N PHE A 241 14.45 19.47 -22.00
CA PHE A 241 15.54 18.51 -22.13
C PHE A 241 15.87 17.82 -20.79
N CYS A 242 15.93 18.57 -19.69
CA CYS A 242 16.18 17.98 -18.37
C CYS A 242 15.04 17.04 -17.95
N PHE A 243 13.78 17.43 -18.19
CA PHE A 243 12.62 16.59 -17.93
C PHE A 243 12.65 15.29 -18.74
N LEU A 244 12.89 15.37 -20.05
CA LEU A 244 13.01 14.21 -20.92
C LEU A 244 14.19 13.31 -20.53
N ALA A 245 15.31 13.89 -20.09
CA ALA A 245 16.43 13.13 -19.54
C ALA A 245 16.03 12.36 -18.26
N GLY A 246 15.17 12.95 -17.42
CA GLY A 246 14.58 12.26 -16.26
C GLY A 246 13.68 11.09 -16.67
N CYS A 247 13.02 11.18 -17.82
CA CYS A 247 12.14 10.14 -18.37
C CYS A 247 12.87 8.96 -19.03
N LEU A 248 14.21 8.98 -19.12
CA LEU A 248 14.99 7.91 -19.76
C LEU A 248 14.71 6.49 -19.23
N PRO A 249 14.42 6.25 -17.94
CA PRO A 249 14.08 4.91 -17.46
C PRO A 249 12.90 4.27 -18.21
N TYR A 250 11.98 5.02 -18.81
CA TYR A 250 10.90 4.44 -19.62
C TYR A 250 11.39 3.61 -20.81
N LEU A 251 12.61 3.86 -21.32
CA LEU A 251 13.22 3.06 -22.38
C LEU A 251 13.46 1.61 -21.96
N TYR A 252 13.50 1.32 -20.66
CA TYR A 252 13.58 -0.04 -20.12
C TYR A 252 12.38 -0.90 -20.53
N LEU A 253 11.17 -0.34 -20.54
CA LEU A 253 9.95 -1.11 -20.82
C LEU A 253 10.00 -1.79 -22.20
N PRO A 254 10.18 -1.07 -23.34
CA PRO A 254 10.29 -1.72 -24.64
C PRO A 254 11.54 -2.59 -24.76
N ALA A 255 12.65 -2.22 -24.11
CA ALA A 255 13.89 -3.01 -24.15
C ALA A 255 13.72 -4.39 -23.49
N SER A 256 13.14 -4.44 -22.29
CA SER A 256 12.82 -5.69 -21.58
C SER A 256 11.85 -6.54 -22.41
N SER A 257 10.77 -5.92 -22.90
CA SER A 257 9.74 -6.59 -23.70
C SER A 257 10.25 -7.15 -25.04
N TYR A 258 11.22 -6.47 -25.66
CA TYR A 258 11.88 -6.92 -26.90
C TYR A 258 12.83 -8.08 -26.65
N LEU A 259 13.64 -8.01 -25.59
CA LEU A 259 14.53 -9.10 -25.20
C LEU A 259 13.76 -10.35 -24.79
N ASN A 260 12.61 -10.17 -24.13
CA ASN A 260 11.72 -11.23 -23.66
C ASN A 260 12.50 -12.37 -22.96
N LYS A 261 13.45 -12.00 -22.09
CA LYS A 261 14.26 -12.95 -21.31
C LYS A 261 13.62 -13.28 -19.97
N ALA A 262 12.90 -12.33 -19.40
CA ALA A 262 12.25 -12.46 -18.11
C ALA A 262 11.18 -13.56 -18.14
N ARG A 263 11.23 -14.47 -17.15
CA ARG A 263 10.21 -15.52 -16.98
C ARG A 263 8.86 -14.97 -16.50
N TRP A 264 8.82 -13.70 -16.11
CA TRP A 264 7.61 -12.94 -15.79
C TRP A 264 7.68 -11.53 -16.38
N THR A 265 6.60 -11.12 -17.04
CA THR A 265 6.40 -9.74 -17.51
C THR A 265 4.92 -9.46 -17.69
N TRP A 266 4.48 -8.24 -17.38
CA TRP A 266 3.12 -7.77 -17.64
C TRP A 266 3.08 -6.92 -18.91
N GLY A 267 2.26 -7.33 -19.87
CA GLY A 267 2.06 -6.59 -21.13
C GLY A 267 3.12 -6.87 -22.19
N ASP A 268 2.87 -6.35 -23.39
CA ASP A 268 3.82 -6.31 -24.50
C ASP A 268 4.09 -4.87 -24.91
N GLN A 269 5.27 -4.35 -24.59
CA GLN A 269 5.69 -2.98 -24.89
C GLN A 269 6.61 -2.90 -26.13
N THR A 270 6.65 -3.94 -26.97
CA THR A 270 7.48 -3.93 -28.20
C THR A 270 6.97 -2.98 -29.28
N THR A 271 5.69 -2.63 -29.23
CA THR A 271 5.06 -1.68 -30.16
C THR A 271 4.74 -0.37 -29.46
N LEU A 272 4.61 0.72 -30.22
CA LEU A 272 4.19 2.01 -29.66
C LEU A 272 2.82 1.91 -28.97
N LYS A 273 1.87 1.18 -29.57
CA LYS A 273 0.54 0.95 -28.99
C LYS A 273 0.63 0.19 -27.66
N GLY A 274 1.41 -0.89 -27.62
CA GLY A 274 1.61 -1.66 -26.39
C GLY A 274 2.29 -0.85 -25.29
N PHE A 275 3.30 -0.06 -25.64
CA PHE A 275 3.93 0.90 -24.73
C PHE A 275 2.92 1.93 -24.21
N THR A 276 2.10 2.54 -25.07
CA THR A 276 1.11 3.54 -24.64
C THR A 276 0.00 2.92 -23.79
N THR A 277 -0.49 1.74 -24.14
CA THR A 277 -1.50 0.99 -23.37
C THR A 277 -1.00 0.72 -21.95
N HIS A 278 0.27 0.30 -21.83
CA HIS A 278 0.89 0.04 -20.53
C HIS A 278 1.16 1.34 -19.76
N LEU A 279 1.75 2.35 -20.40
CA LEU A 279 2.02 3.65 -19.78
C LEU A 279 0.73 4.31 -19.28
N LEU A 280 -0.31 4.35 -20.11
CA LEU A 280 -1.59 4.96 -19.77
C LEU A 280 -2.48 4.06 -18.91
N ARG A 281 -2.01 2.89 -18.47
CA ARG A 281 -2.78 1.95 -17.64
C ARG A 281 -4.17 1.64 -18.23
N GLU A 282 -4.26 1.55 -19.55
CA GLU A 282 -5.55 1.37 -20.25
C GLU A 282 -6.28 0.11 -19.81
N GLU A 283 -5.53 -0.95 -19.45
CA GLU A 283 -6.10 -2.23 -18.97
C GLU A 283 -6.89 -2.10 -17.66
N TYR A 284 -6.58 -1.09 -16.83
CA TYR A 284 -7.36 -0.75 -15.63
C TYR A 284 -8.51 0.22 -15.93
N GLY A 285 -8.44 0.96 -17.05
CA GLY A 285 -9.34 2.08 -17.38
C GLY A 285 -8.68 3.47 -17.26
N THR A 286 -7.35 3.54 -17.37
CA THR A 286 -6.46 4.72 -17.33
C THR A 286 -6.48 5.53 -16.04
N PHE A 287 -7.65 6.02 -15.63
CA PHE A 287 -7.82 6.78 -14.40
C PHE A 287 -8.52 5.97 -13.31
N ASN A 288 -8.76 4.68 -13.49
CA ASN A 288 -9.27 3.81 -12.44
C ASN A 288 -8.12 3.22 -11.63
N LEU A 289 -8.40 2.91 -10.36
CA LEU A 289 -7.51 2.18 -9.48
C LEU A 289 -7.57 0.67 -9.79
N ALA A 290 -8.78 0.12 -9.96
CA ALA A 290 -9.00 -1.29 -10.30
C ALA A 290 -9.96 -1.45 -11.49
N LYS A 291 -9.82 -2.57 -12.20
CA LYS A 291 -10.62 -2.90 -13.38
C LYS A 291 -12.01 -3.38 -12.96
N LEU A 292 -13.06 -2.82 -13.57
CA LEU A 292 -14.47 -3.27 -13.42
C LEU A 292 -15.06 -3.19 -12.00
N GLU A 293 -14.47 -2.42 -11.10
CA GLU A 293 -14.99 -2.20 -9.73
C GLU A 293 -15.89 -0.96 -9.66
N ASN A 294 -17.02 -1.10 -8.95
CA ASN A 294 -17.92 0.00 -8.58
C ASN A 294 -17.50 0.50 -7.20
N GLY A 295 -16.81 1.64 -7.16
CA GLY A 295 -16.27 2.20 -5.91
C GLY A 295 -17.25 3.01 -5.09
N SER A 296 -16.80 3.40 -3.90
CA SER A 296 -17.50 4.34 -3.02
C SER A 296 -17.55 5.76 -3.61
N SER A 297 -18.42 6.63 -3.09
CA SER A 297 -18.55 7.98 -3.61
C SER A 297 -17.35 8.86 -3.26
N MET A 298 -17.08 9.91 -4.07
CA MET A 298 -16.00 10.86 -3.78
C MET A 298 -16.12 11.49 -2.37
N ALA A 299 -17.36 11.76 -1.91
CA ALA A 299 -17.60 12.29 -0.58
C ALA A 299 -17.19 11.29 0.51
N ASP A 300 -17.54 10.02 0.34
CA ASP A 300 -17.16 8.94 1.27
C ASP A 300 -15.64 8.79 1.32
N ILE A 301 -14.96 8.84 0.17
CA ILE A 301 -13.50 8.75 0.09
C ILE A 301 -12.82 9.94 0.77
N LEU A 302 -13.34 11.17 0.61
CA LEU A 302 -12.80 12.36 1.31
C LEU A 302 -13.05 12.31 2.82
N LEU A 303 -14.24 11.89 3.25
CA LEU A 303 -14.55 11.72 4.67
C LEU A 303 -13.67 10.64 5.30
N PHE A 304 -13.47 9.53 4.57
CA PHE A 304 -12.54 8.48 4.96
C PHE A 304 -11.12 9.03 5.11
N GLN A 305 -10.61 9.79 4.13
CA GLN A 305 -9.29 10.40 4.21
C GLN A 305 -9.12 11.29 5.46
N VAL A 306 -10.10 12.14 5.77
CA VAL A 306 -10.03 13.02 6.96
C VAL A 306 -10.01 12.22 8.26
N SER A 307 -10.84 11.17 8.32
CA SER A 307 -10.90 10.26 9.47
C SER A 307 -9.57 9.50 9.65
N ASP A 308 -9.05 8.92 8.57
CA ASP A 308 -7.80 8.16 8.53
C ASP A 308 -6.58 9.05 8.85
N MET A 309 -6.54 10.27 8.31
CA MET A 309 -5.47 11.23 8.63
C MET A 309 -5.46 11.60 10.12
N ARG A 310 -6.59 11.49 10.83
CA ARG A 310 -6.65 11.75 12.28
C ARG A 310 -6.02 10.60 13.07
N THR A 311 -6.20 9.36 12.63
CA THR A 311 -5.53 8.19 13.22
C THR A 311 -4.05 8.17 12.89
N GLU A 312 -3.67 8.59 11.68
CA GLU A 312 -2.28 8.57 11.21
C GLU A 312 -1.42 9.68 11.81
N LEU A 313 -1.91 10.93 11.85
CA LEU A 313 -1.09 12.09 12.23
C LEU A 313 -1.49 12.75 13.55
N SER A 314 -2.59 12.32 14.19
CA SER A 314 -3.27 12.99 15.31
C SER A 314 -4.01 14.30 14.94
N ALA A 315 -5.01 14.65 15.75
CA ALA A 315 -5.75 15.90 15.61
C ALA A 315 -4.89 17.15 15.88
N ILE A 316 -3.86 17.03 16.73
CA ILE A 316 -2.93 18.13 17.06
C ILE A 316 -2.15 18.53 15.80
N THR A 317 -1.63 17.57 15.06
CA THR A 317 -0.87 17.83 13.81
C THR A 317 -1.75 18.53 12.78
N GLN A 318 -3.00 18.10 12.62
CA GLN A 318 -3.94 18.77 11.70
C GLN A 318 -4.25 20.21 12.14
N ALA A 319 -4.49 20.44 13.43
CA ALA A 319 -4.71 21.78 13.97
C ALA A 319 -3.50 22.70 13.73
N LEU A 320 -2.29 22.19 13.92
CA LEU A 320 -1.05 22.92 13.62
C LEU A 320 -0.92 23.24 12.13
N ALA A 321 -1.28 22.32 11.23
CA ALA A 321 -1.28 22.60 9.79
C ALA A 321 -2.26 23.73 9.43
N ILE A 322 -3.44 23.76 10.05
CA ILE A 322 -4.41 24.85 9.90
C ILE A 322 -3.83 26.17 10.42
N ILE A 323 -3.18 26.16 11.58
CA ILE A 323 -2.50 27.34 12.14
C ILE A 323 -1.47 27.89 11.15
N ALA A 324 -0.71 27.04 10.46
CA ALA A 324 0.24 27.48 9.44
C ALA A 324 -0.45 28.25 8.30
N CYS A 325 -1.60 27.75 7.82
CA CYS A 325 -2.42 28.40 6.80
C CYS A 325 -3.00 29.74 7.30
N LEU A 326 -3.53 29.79 8.53
CA LEU A 326 -4.07 31.02 9.14
C LEU A 326 -2.97 32.07 9.31
N CYS A 327 -1.80 31.69 9.84
CA CYS A 327 -0.65 32.57 9.94
C CYS A 327 -0.18 33.06 8.56
N ALA A 328 -0.28 32.23 7.52
CA ALA A 328 0.04 32.62 6.15
C ALA A 328 -1.00 33.60 5.55
N ALA A 329 -2.27 33.50 5.91
CA ALA A 329 -3.36 34.35 5.45
C ALA A 329 -3.32 35.77 6.07
N VAL A 330 -2.95 35.87 7.35
CA VAL A 330 -2.90 37.14 8.08
C VAL A 330 -1.62 37.95 7.78
N ARG A 331 -0.59 37.32 7.21
CA ARG A 331 0.63 38.04 6.82
C ARG A 331 0.34 39.05 5.72
N PRO A 332 0.96 40.24 5.77
CA PRO A 332 0.87 41.22 4.68
C PRO A 332 1.23 40.53 3.36
N LYS A 333 0.56 40.92 2.26
CA LYS A 333 0.92 40.43 0.91
C LYS A 333 2.35 40.90 0.59
N VAL A 334 3.34 40.10 0.98
CA VAL A 334 4.74 40.29 0.60
C VAL A 334 4.85 40.02 -0.89
N GLU A 335 5.75 40.71 -1.57
CA GLU A 335 5.97 40.57 -3.01
C GLU A 335 6.27 39.12 -3.44
N LYS A 336 6.78 38.23 -2.59
CA LYS A 336 7.10 36.84 -2.98
C LYS A 336 5.97 35.86 -2.61
N PRO A 337 5.59 34.93 -3.52
CA PRO A 337 4.53 33.96 -3.27
C PRO A 337 4.91 33.03 -2.10
N ASN A 338 3.92 32.73 -1.25
CA ASN A 338 4.12 31.97 -0.03
C ASN A 338 4.07 30.45 -0.30
N LEU A 339 5.11 29.73 0.10
CA LEU A 339 5.20 28.26 -0.04
C LEU A 339 4.11 27.51 0.76
N VAL A 340 3.56 28.09 1.83
CA VAL A 340 2.41 27.51 2.52
C VAL A 340 1.24 27.33 1.56
N TRP A 341 0.94 28.33 0.73
CA TRP A 341 -0.15 28.23 -0.24
C TRP A 341 0.14 27.22 -1.35
N LEU A 342 1.39 27.12 -1.81
CA LEU A 342 1.78 26.05 -2.76
C LEU A 342 1.52 24.67 -2.17
N PHE A 343 1.97 24.43 -0.94
CA PHE A 343 1.79 23.14 -0.27
C PHE A 343 0.31 22.86 0.00
N THR A 344 -0.48 23.85 0.43
CA THR A 344 -1.94 23.70 0.56
C THR A 344 -2.60 23.39 -0.79
N SER A 345 -2.19 24.03 -1.88
CA SER A 345 -2.68 23.71 -3.23
C SER A 345 -2.33 22.28 -3.65
N MET A 346 -1.12 21.82 -3.35
CA MET A 346 -0.72 20.42 -3.58
C MET A 346 -1.63 19.47 -2.82
N LEU A 347 -1.84 19.69 -1.52
CA LEU A 347 -2.74 18.89 -0.67
C LEU A 347 -4.14 18.80 -1.27
N LEU A 348 -4.77 19.94 -1.57
CA LEU A 348 -6.13 19.99 -2.08
C LEU A 348 -6.22 19.30 -3.45
N ALA A 349 -5.31 19.63 -4.38
CA ALA A 349 -5.33 19.04 -5.72
C ALA A 349 -5.21 17.50 -5.68
N TYR A 350 -4.34 16.97 -4.83
CA TYR A 350 -4.16 15.52 -4.70
C TYR A 350 -5.34 14.85 -4.04
N SER A 351 -5.84 15.39 -2.91
CA SER A 351 -7.00 14.82 -2.21
C SER A 351 -8.23 14.76 -3.11
N PHE A 352 -8.55 15.85 -3.82
CA PHE A 352 -9.70 15.87 -4.74
C PHE A 352 -9.48 14.96 -5.95
N PHE A 353 -8.30 14.98 -6.57
CA PHE A 353 -8.02 14.13 -7.72
C PHE A 353 -8.12 12.65 -7.37
N PHE A 354 -7.51 12.22 -6.25
CA PHE A 354 -7.53 10.82 -5.87
C PHE A 354 -8.92 10.40 -5.39
N ALA A 355 -9.63 11.21 -4.60
CA ALA A 355 -11.00 10.89 -4.19
C ALA A 355 -11.98 10.78 -5.38
N TRP A 356 -11.76 11.55 -6.45
CA TRP A 356 -12.55 11.43 -7.67
C TRP A 356 -12.27 10.13 -8.43
N ARG A 357 -11.06 9.56 -8.29
CA ARG A 357 -10.57 8.45 -9.14
C ARG A 357 -10.44 7.11 -8.42
N ALA A 358 -10.49 7.09 -7.09
CA ALA A 358 -10.53 5.86 -6.30
C ALA A 358 -11.87 5.15 -6.54
N ASN A 359 -11.84 4.05 -7.32
CA ASN A 359 -13.03 3.28 -7.69
C ASN A 359 -13.12 1.93 -6.95
N LEU A 360 -12.61 1.86 -5.72
CA LEU A 360 -12.73 0.67 -4.86
C LEU A 360 -13.79 0.91 -3.78
N ASP A 361 -14.52 -0.14 -3.44
CA ASP A 361 -15.50 -0.12 -2.36
C ASP A 361 -14.81 -0.26 -0.99
N ILE A 362 -14.75 0.85 -0.24
CA ILE A 362 -14.09 0.90 1.08
C ILE A 362 -14.86 0.17 2.18
N SER A 363 -16.06 -0.37 1.90
CA SER A 363 -16.76 -1.26 2.82
C SER A 363 -16.03 -2.61 2.97
N LYS A 364 -15.27 -3.01 1.94
CA LYS A 364 -14.44 -4.21 1.95
C LYS A 364 -13.09 -3.89 2.64
N PRO A 365 -12.72 -4.59 3.72
CA PRO A 365 -11.51 -4.28 4.50
C PRO A 365 -10.21 -4.24 3.69
N LEU A 366 -9.99 -5.22 2.80
CA LEU A 366 -8.79 -5.24 1.94
C LEU A 366 -8.74 -4.04 0.99
N PHE A 367 -9.88 -3.67 0.39
CA PHE A 367 -9.96 -2.52 -0.52
C PHE A 367 -9.72 -1.20 0.20
N LYS A 368 -10.21 -1.08 1.44
CA LYS A 368 -9.87 0.05 2.31
C LYS A 368 -8.34 0.16 2.51
N GLY A 369 -7.66 -0.96 2.80
CA GLY A 369 -6.19 -1.04 2.88
C GLY A 369 -5.46 -0.61 1.61
N VAL A 370 -5.99 -0.97 0.44
CA VAL A 370 -5.45 -0.56 -0.87
C VAL A 370 -5.65 0.94 -1.14
N VAL A 371 -6.73 1.54 -0.64
CA VAL A 371 -7.02 2.98 -0.81
C VAL A 371 -6.15 3.82 0.14
N GLU A 372 -6.01 3.43 1.40
CA GLU A 372 -5.33 4.25 2.42
C GLU A 372 -3.85 4.50 2.12
N ARG A 373 -3.14 3.56 1.48
CA ARG A 373 -1.72 3.72 1.11
C ARG A 373 -1.45 4.95 0.22
N PHE A 374 -2.46 5.45 -0.50
CA PHE A 374 -2.31 6.65 -1.33
C PHE A 374 -2.39 7.96 -0.53
N TRP A 375 -2.82 7.94 0.73
CA TRP A 375 -2.90 9.14 1.60
C TRP A 375 -1.56 9.56 2.19
N MET A 376 -0.51 8.75 2.07
CA MET A 376 0.84 9.12 2.49
C MET A 376 1.29 10.49 1.90
N GLN A 377 0.84 10.82 0.69
CA GLN A 377 1.29 12.01 -0.03
C GLN A 377 0.66 13.26 0.59
N SER A 378 -0.65 13.21 0.86
CA SER A 378 -1.36 14.27 1.58
C SER A 378 -0.88 14.36 3.04
N ASN A 379 -0.59 13.23 3.69
CA ASN A 379 -0.02 13.18 5.04
C ASN A 379 1.36 13.86 5.10
N ALA A 380 2.22 13.67 4.11
CA ALA A 380 3.53 14.33 4.02
C ALA A 380 3.37 15.87 3.99
N VAL A 381 2.45 16.37 3.17
CA VAL A 381 2.18 17.80 3.06
C VAL A 381 1.62 18.36 4.37
N VAL A 382 0.67 17.65 4.99
CA VAL A 382 0.08 18.06 6.28
C VAL A 382 1.13 18.08 7.37
N ALA A 383 2.01 17.08 7.45
CA ALA A 383 3.09 17.04 8.44
C ALA A 383 4.08 18.21 8.28
N VAL A 384 4.45 18.57 7.04
CA VAL A 384 5.29 19.75 6.77
C VAL A 384 4.57 21.04 7.17
N LEU A 385 3.31 21.20 6.80
CA LEU A 385 2.51 22.37 7.21
C LEU A 385 2.39 22.44 8.74
N ALA A 386 2.17 21.31 9.41
CA ALA A 386 2.11 21.22 10.85
C ALA A 386 3.43 21.63 11.51
N GLY A 387 4.59 21.26 10.96
CA GLY A 387 5.89 21.77 11.42
C GLY A 387 6.02 23.29 11.29
N LEU A 388 5.50 23.87 10.21
CA LEU A 388 5.46 25.33 10.05
C LEU A 388 4.51 26.00 11.04
N GLY A 389 3.38 25.36 11.35
CA GLY A 389 2.41 25.82 12.35
C GLY A 389 2.94 25.72 13.76
N PHE A 390 3.60 24.62 14.10
CA PHE A 390 4.30 24.40 15.37
C PHE A 390 5.30 25.51 15.64
N SER A 391 6.16 25.82 14.66
CA SER A 391 7.08 26.95 14.78
C SER A 391 6.38 28.30 14.86
N SER A 392 5.28 28.51 14.13
CA SER A 392 4.52 29.77 14.21
C SER A 392 3.89 29.98 15.58
N LEU A 393 3.45 28.90 16.25
CA LEU A 393 2.91 28.92 17.61
C LEU A 393 4.00 29.34 18.63
N PHE A 394 5.17 28.72 18.58
CA PHE A 394 6.27 29.08 19.49
C PHE A 394 6.85 30.46 19.20
N ALA A 395 6.91 30.89 17.93
CA ALA A 395 7.29 32.26 17.58
C ALA A 395 6.29 33.30 18.09
N PHE A 396 5.01 32.95 18.25
CA PHE A 396 4.02 33.81 18.90
C PHE A 396 4.23 33.82 20.42
N ALA A 397 4.44 32.67 21.04
CA ALA A 397 4.71 32.56 22.48
C ALA A 397 6.00 33.31 22.89
N GLU A 398 7.03 33.33 22.04
CA GLU A 398 8.27 34.08 22.26
C GLU A 398 8.07 35.59 22.36
N ARG A 399 6.99 36.13 21.77
CA ARG A 399 6.64 37.55 21.88
C ARG A 399 6.01 37.89 23.22
N LEU A 400 5.44 36.90 23.91
CA LEU A 400 4.72 37.07 25.17
C LEU A 400 5.56 36.65 26.38
N ALA A 401 6.51 35.73 26.21
CA ALA A 401 7.30 35.18 27.30
C ALA A 401 8.60 35.95 27.57
N GLU A 402 8.86 36.26 28.84
CA GLU A 402 10.11 36.91 29.27
C GLU A 402 11.31 35.95 29.22
N ASN A 403 11.10 34.66 29.50
CA ASN A 403 12.18 33.65 29.57
C ASN A 403 12.24 32.75 28.33
N ARG A 404 13.02 33.19 27.34
CA ARG A 404 13.20 32.47 26.06
C ARG A 404 13.85 31.09 26.20
N ARG A 405 14.70 30.86 27.22
CA ARG A 405 15.35 29.56 27.43
C ARG A 405 14.35 28.47 27.82
N VAL A 406 13.40 28.81 28.68
CA VAL A 406 12.32 27.89 29.10
C VAL A 406 11.45 27.54 27.92
N LEU A 407 11.09 28.53 27.09
CA LEU A 407 10.26 28.31 25.93
C LEU A 407 10.93 27.43 24.86
N HIS A 408 12.23 27.64 24.58
CA HIS A 408 12.99 26.74 23.70
C HIS A 408 13.08 25.32 24.26
N SER A 409 13.26 25.17 25.58
CA SER A 409 13.31 23.85 26.22
C SER A 409 11.95 23.14 26.11
N LEU A 410 10.86 23.90 26.26
CA LEU A 410 9.50 23.41 26.10
C LEU A 410 9.19 23.00 24.64
N GLU A 411 9.67 23.78 23.66
CA GLU A 411 9.54 23.46 22.23
C GLU A 411 10.15 22.08 21.92
N TRP A 412 11.39 21.86 22.37
CA TRP A 412 12.10 20.59 22.19
C TRP A 412 11.44 19.44 22.95
N LEU A 413 11.04 19.67 24.20
CA LEU A 413 10.36 18.67 25.01
C LEU A 413 9.05 18.24 24.35
N LEU A 414 8.24 19.19 23.87
CA LEU A 414 6.97 18.88 23.22
C LEU A 414 7.18 18.12 21.91
N ALA A 415 8.15 18.53 21.08
CA ALA A 415 8.49 17.79 19.87
C ALA A 415 8.92 16.35 20.19
N ALA A 416 9.79 16.16 21.20
CA ALA A 416 10.26 14.84 21.61
C ALA A 416 9.12 13.95 22.15
N VAL A 417 8.24 14.50 22.98
CA VAL A 417 7.08 13.78 23.53
C VAL A 417 6.13 13.34 22.43
N LEU A 418 5.78 14.23 21.49
CA LEU A 418 4.86 13.90 20.39
C LEU A 418 5.46 12.84 19.46
N VAL A 419 6.73 12.97 19.08
CA VAL A 419 7.41 11.98 18.23
C VAL A 419 7.58 10.63 18.94
N THR A 420 7.93 10.64 20.23
CA THR A 420 8.04 9.40 21.00
C THR A 420 6.68 8.72 21.16
N GLY A 421 5.62 9.49 21.40
CA GLY A 421 4.25 8.96 21.42
C GLY A 421 3.84 8.34 20.08
N GLN A 422 4.22 8.98 18.97
CA GLN A 422 3.97 8.47 17.63
C GLN A 422 4.68 7.14 17.38
N ILE A 423 5.96 7.03 17.75
CA ILE A 423 6.72 5.77 17.67
C ILE A 423 6.07 4.71 18.55
N TYR A 424 5.82 5.02 19.82
CA TYR A 424 5.26 4.08 20.78
C TYR A 424 3.91 3.50 20.33
N SER A 425 3.07 4.35 19.73
CA SER A 425 1.72 3.94 19.30
C SER A 425 1.73 3.03 18.07
N ASN A 426 2.74 3.15 17.21
CA ASN A 426 2.78 2.47 15.92
C ASN A 426 3.83 1.35 15.82
N TYR A 427 4.83 1.31 16.72
CA TYR A 427 5.96 0.37 16.62
C TYR A 427 5.50 -1.09 16.57
N SER A 428 4.63 -1.52 17.50
CA SER A 428 4.17 -2.92 17.56
C SER A 428 3.33 -3.34 16.36
N ILE A 429 2.64 -2.39 15.71
CA ILE A 429 1.83 -2.61 14.52
C ILE A 429 2.73 -2.70 13.28
N CYS A 430 3.76 -1.85 13.22
CA CYS A 430 4.65 -1.73 12.07
C CYS A 430 5.87 -2.64 12.13
N ASP A 431 6.14 -3.29 13.26
CA ASP A 431 7.20 -4.30 13.37
C ASP A 431 6.80 -5.57 12.62
N GLN A 432 7.39 -5.73 11.44
CA GLN A 432 7.20 -6.86 10.54
C GLN A 432 8.41 -7.81 10.55
N SER A 433 9.38 -7.63 11.46
CA SER A 433 10.61 -8.43 11.55
C SER A 433 10.37 -9.93 11.75
N ARG A 434 9.18 -10.29 12.25
CA ARG A 434 8.72 -11.66 12.48
C ARG A 434 7.53 -12.07 11.61
N ASN A 435 7.17 -11.28 10.61
CA ASN A 435 6.09 -11.63 9.71
C ASN A 435 6.59 -12.57 8.60
N TYR A 436 6.13 -13.82 8.66
CA TYR A 436 6.38 -14.87 7.66
C TYR A 436 5.08 -15.42 7.06
N VAL A 437 3.92 -14.82 7.35
CA VAL A 437 2.62 -15.43 7.04
C VAL A 437 2.47 -15.72 5.55
N VAL A 438 2.73 -14.73 4.68
CA VAL A 438 2.61 -14.89 3.22
C VAL A 438 3.68 -15.82 2.64
N ASP A 439 4.91 -15.79 3.17
CA ASP A 439 5.98 -16.72 2.77
C ASP A 439 5.64 -18.17 3.14
N CYS A 440 5.19 -18.40 4.38
CA CYS A 440 4.71 -19.70 4.85
C CYS A 440 3.52 -20.20 4.04
N PHE A 441 2.58 -19.31 3.69
CA PHE A 441 1.45 -19.65 2.82
C PHE A 441 1.95 -20.19 1.49
N ALA A 442 2.77 -19.42 0.79
CA ALA A 442 3.27 -19.78 -0.53
C ALA A 442 4.17 -21.03 -0.52
N ARG A 443 5.01 -21.21 0.51
CA ARG A 443 5.82 -22.43 0.69
C ARG A 443 4.96 -23.67 0.93
N ASN A 444 3.92 -23.57 1.76
CA ASN A 444 2.98 -24.66 1.97
C ASN A 444 2.32 -25.06 0.65
N LEU A 445 1.82 -24.10 -0.12
CA LEU A 445 1.22 -24.37 -1.44
C LEU A 445 2.22 -25.04 -2.41
N LEU A 446 3.42 -24.49 -2.59
CA LEU A 446 4.40 -25.07 -3.53
C LEU A 446 4.90 -26.44 -3.09
N SER A 447 5.24 -26.62 -1.81
CA SER A 447 5.74 -27.90 -1.28
C SER A 447 4.71 -29.02 -1.42
N SER A 448 3.43 -28.67 -1.46
CA SER A 448 2.31 -29.59 -1.56
C SER A 448 2.06 -30.16 -2.96
N MET A 449 2.61 -29.53 -4.00
CA MET A 449 2.31 -29.93 -5.38
C MET A 449 3.05 -31.23 -5.77
N PRO A 450 2.46 -32.14 -6.56
CA PRO A 450 3.20 -33.27 -7.10
C PRO A 450 4.27 -32.80 -8.10
N PRO A 451 5.25 -33.66 -8.45
CA PRO A 451 6.26 -33.32 -9.45
C PRO A 451 5.64 -32.98 -10.81
N ASP A 452 6.20 -31.97 -11.49
CA ASP A 452 5.80 -31.55 -12.85
C ASP A 452 4.34 -31.09 -13.01
N ALA A 453 3.70 -30.64 -11.92
CA ALA A 453 2.32 -30.17 -11.92
C ALA A 453 2.15 -28.82 -12.64
N ILE A 454 0.96 -28.60 -13.22
CA ILE A 454 0.48 -27.28 -13.68
C ILE A 454 -0.36 -26.67 -12.56
N VAL A 455 -0.05 -25.43 -12.18
CA VAL A 455 -0.80 -24.68 -11.17
C VAL A 455 -1.40 -23.43 -11.81
N LEU A 456 -2.72 -23.41 -11.92
CA LEU A 456 -3.49 -22.26 -12.36
C LEU A 456 -3.69 -21.29 -11.19
N LEU A 457 -3.12 -20.09 -11.32
CA LEU A 457 -3.15 -19.05 -10.28
C LEU A 457 -4.33 -18.11 -10.50
N ARG A 458 -4.99 -17.70 -9.41
CA ARG A 458 -6.07 -16.70 -9.40
C ARG A 458 -5.76 -15.56 -8.43
N GLY A 459 -5.84 -14.32 -8.89
CA GLY A 459 -5.67 -13.15 -8.04
C GLY A 459 -4.25 -12.95 -7.50
N ASP A 460 -4.07 -11.83 -6.80
CA ASP A 460 -2.75 -11.32 -6.43
C ASP A 460 -2.03 -12.17 -5.39
N LEU A 461 -2.75 -12.70 -4.38
CA LEU A 461 -2.11 -13.42 -3.28
C LEU A 461 -1.30 -14.64 -3.77
N PRO A 462 -1.89 -15.67 -4.39
CA PRO A 462 -1.12 -16.80 -4.87
C PRO A 462 -0.30 -16.42 -6.10
N GLY A 463 -0.80 -15.51 -6.96
CA GLY A 463 -0.11 -14.98 -8.12
C GLY A 463 1.28 -14.46 -7.80
N ASN A 464 1.37 -13.52 -6.85
CA ASN A 464 2.59 -12.78 -6.57
C ASN A 464 3.50 -13.54 -5.61
N SER A 465 2.95 -14.21 -4.59
CA SER A 465 3.75 -14.92 -3.59
C SER A 465 4.40 -16.21 -4.13
N LEU A 466 3.67 -17.04 -4.89
CA LEU A 466 4.24 -18.26 -5.47
C LEU A 466 5.26 -17.92 -6.54
N ARG A 467 4.98 -16.91 -7.37
CA ARG A 467 5.89 -16.45 -8.42
C ARG A 467 7.23 -16.00 -7.85
N TYR A 468 7.21 -15.23 -6.77
CA TYR A 468 8.43 -14.83 -6.05
C TYR A 468 9.23 -16.06 -5.60
N LEU A 469 8.62 -16.98 -4.85
CA LEU A 469 9.33 -18.14 -4.34
C LEU A 469 9.87 -19.03 -5.46
N HIS A 470 9.10 -19.21 -6.51
CA HIS A 470 9.44 -20.09 -7.61
C HIS A 470 10.57 -19.53 -8.48
N TYR A 471 10.48 -18.26 -8.90
CA TYR A 471 11.47 -17.68 -9.81
C TYR A 471 12.67 -17.03 -9.10
N CYS A 472 12.47 -16.38 -7.95
CA CYS A 472 13.54 -15.67 -7.24
C CYS A 472 14.29 -16.57 -6.26
N GLU A 473 13.58 -17.43 -5.52
CA GLU A 473 14.15 -18.30 -4.48
C GLU A 473 14.36 -19.75 -4.98
N GLY A 474 13.95 -20.07 -6.21
CA GLY A 474 14.16 -21.39 -6.81
C GLY A 474 13.36 -22.53 -6.16
N VAL A 475 12.24 -22.21 -5.51
CA VAL A 475 11.40 -23.20 -4.85
C VAL A 475 10.54 -23.94 -5.89
N ARG A 476 10.69 -25.26 -5.95
CA ARG A 476 9.91 -26.14 -6.86
C ARG A 476 9.99 -25.72 -8.33
N PRO A 477 11.21 -25.68 -8.92
CA PRO A 477 11.40 -25.28 -10.32
C PRO A 477 10.77 -26.27 -11.33
N ASP A 478 10.33 -27.43 -10.86
CA ASP A 478 9.63 -28.45 -11.64
C ASP A 478 8.15 -28.14 -11.86
N VAL A 479 7.53 -27.31 -11.01
CA VAL A 479 6.10 -26.93 -11.16
C VAL A 479 5.95 -25.79 -12.15
N THR A 480 4.90 -25.82 -12.98
CA THR A 480 4.59 -24.73 -13.91
C THR A 480 3.47 -23.85 -13.39
N LEU A 481 3.76 -22.57 -13.17
CA LEU A 481 2.80 -21.57 -12.71
C LEU A 481 2.14 -20.85 -13.90
N VAL A 482 0.83 -20.97 -14.07
CA VAL A 482 0.08 -20.35 -15.16
C VAL A 482 -0.98 -19.41 -14.60
N ASP A 483 -0.93 -18.14 -14.95
CA ASP A 483 -1.89 -17.14 -14.48
C ASP A 483 -3.17 -17.17 -15.32
N GLN A 484 -4.29 -17.54 -14.71
CA GLN A 484 -5.54 -17.75 -15.45
C GLN A 484 -6.21 -16.46 -15.88
N GLU A 485 -6.05 -15.38 -15.11
CA GLU A 485 -6.63 -14.08 -15.43
C GLU A 485 -5.81 -13.42 -16.54
N MET A 486 -4.49 -13.56 -16.51
CA MET A 486 -3.62 -13.03 -17.55
C MET A 486 -3.79 -13.74 -18.90
N MET A 487 -4.14 -15.03 -18.93
CA MET A 487 -4.44 -15.75 -20.17
C MET A 487 -5.60 -15.15 -21.00
N THR A 488 -6.42 -14.29 -20.38
CA THR A 488 -7.48 -13.55 -21.07
C THR A 488 -6.96 -12.35 -21.86
N TYR A 489 -5.72 -11.93 -21.68
CA TYR A 489 -5.08 -10.84 -22.43
C TYR A 489 -4.33 -11.36 -23.65
N HIS A 490 -4.41 -10.60 -24.75
CA HIS A 490 -3.80 -10.99 -26.03
C HIS A 490 -2.26 -11.12 -25.95
N TRP A 491 -1.61 -10.34 -25.09
CA TRP A 491 -0.15 -10.34 -24.97
C TRP A 491 0.40 -11.52 -24.16
N TYR A 492 -0.40 -12.16 -23.30
CA TYR A 492 0.11 -13.10 -22.29
C TYR A 492 0.76 -14.32 -22.93
N LEU A 493 0.04 -15.09 -23.76
CA LEU A 493 0.61 -16.30 -24.35
C LEU A 493 1.72 -16.00 -25.36
N LEU A 494 1.68 -14.85 -26.03
CA LEU A 494 2.75 -14.40 -26.93
C LEU A 494 4.07 -14.17 -26.17
N LYS A 495 4.01 -13.67 -24.92
CA LYS A 495 5.20 -13.42 -24.11
C LYS A 495 5.60 -14.60 -23.25
N MET A 496 4.62 -15.27 -22.65
CA MET A 496 4.82 -16.18 -21.52
C MET A 496 4.90 -17.65 -21.94
N SER A 497 4.27 -18.07 -23.05
CA SER A 497 4.21 -19.49 -23.43
C SER A 497 5.58 -20.16 -23.54
N LYS A 498 6.57 -19.45 -24.09
CA LYS A 498 7.95 -19.95 -24.20
C LYS A 498 8.66 -20.17 -22.87
N HIS A 499 8.17 -19.55 -21.79
CA HIS A 499 8.69 -19.65 -20.43
C HIS A 499 7.89 -20.63 -19.56
N LEU A 500 6.89 -21.32 -20.14
CA LEU A 500 6.03 -22.30 -19.48
C LEU A 500 6.27 -23.70 -20.08
N PRO A 501 7.42 -24.33 -19.81
CA PRO A 501 7.82 -25.56 -20.47
C PRO A 501 6.86 -26.72 -20.16
N GLY A 502 6.54 -27.51 -21.19
CA GLY A 502 5.69 -28.69 -21.06
C GLY A 502 4.19 -28.40 -20.91
N VAL A 503 3.77 -27.14 -21.02
CA VAL A 503 2.35 -26.74 -21.12
C VAL A 503 2.01 -26.45 -22.59
N ILE A 504 0.93 -27.06 -23.06
CA ILE A 504 0.44 -26.92 -24.44
C ILE A 504 -0.77 -26.00 -24.43
N PHE A 505 -0.70 -24.88 -25.13
CA PHE A 505 -1.83 -23.96 -25.29
C PHE A 505 -2.54 -24.24 -26.62
N PRO A 506 -3.85 -24.59 -26.63
CA PRO A 506 -4.59 -24.88 -27.88
C PRO A 506 -4.86 -23.66 -28.78
N GLY A 507 -4.51 -22.47 -28.33
CA GLY A 507 -4.68 -21.22 -29.06
C GLY A 507 -3.89 -20.09 -28.42
N ASN A 508 -4.20 -18.85 -28.83
CA ASN A 508 -3.47 -17.64 -28.47
C ASN A 508 -4.11 -16.87 -27.30
N ARG A 509 -5.35 -17.20 -26.93
CA ARG A 509 -6.08 -16.48 -25.87
C ARG A 509 -7.14 -17.36 -25.21
N TRP A 510 -7.25 -17.30 -23.88
CA TRP A 510 -8.35 -17.95 -23.18
C TRP A 510 -9.65 -17.20 -23.46
N ASN A 511 -10.67 -17.92 -23.93
CA ASN A 511 -12.05 -17.46 -24.00
C ASN A 511 -13.01 -18.65 -23.77
N PRO A 512 -14.11 -18.48 -23.02
CA PRO A 512 -15.12 -19.54 -22.87
C PRO A 512 -15.67 -20.07 -24.20
N LEU A 513 -15.67 -19.24 -25.25
CA LEU A 513 -16.03 -19.59 -26.61
C LEU A 513 -14.78 -19.79 -27.48
N GLU A 514 -14.69 -20.96 -28.10
CA GLU A 514 -13.64 -21.26 -29.09
C GLU A 514 -13.97 -20.66 -30.44
N GLY A 515 -12.94 -20.23 -31.16
CA GLY A 515 -13.08 -19.70 -32.50
C GLY A 515 -11.84 -18.91 -32.92
N THR A 516 -11.94 -18.31 -34.09
CA THR A 516 -10.96 -17.32 -34.56
C THR A 516 -11.65 -15.96 -34.55
N LEU A 517 -11.10 -15.04 -33.76
CA LEU A 517 -11.56 -13.66 -33.73
C LEU A 517 -11.19 -12.93 -35.04
N PRO A 518 -11.86 -11.83 -35.40
CA PRO A 518 -11.60 -11.10 -36.64
C PRO A 518 -10.14 -10.61 -36.82
N ASP A 519 -9.40 -10.49 -35.72
CA ASP A 519 -7.98 -10.11 -35.70
C ASP A 519 -7.03 -11.31 -35.92
N GLY A 520 -7.56 -12.51 -36.18
CA GLY A 520 -6.79 -13.75 -36.34
C GLY A 520 -6.46 -14.44 -35.02
N THR A 521 -6.88 -13.92 -33.87
CA THR A 521 -6.65 -14.58 -32.58
C THR A 521 -7.47 -15.86 -32.47
N THR A 522 -6.80 -17.01 -32.39
CA THR A 522 -7.44 -18.29 -32.04
C THR A 522 -7.69 -18.37 -30.54
N THR A 523 -8.93 -18.60 -30.13
CA THR A 523 -9.30 -18.74 -28.72
C THR A 523 -9.47 -20.21 -28.32
N PHE A 524 -9.24 -20.50 -27.04
CA PHE A 524 -9.49 -21.81 -26.43
C PHE A 524 -10.17 -21.64 -25.07
N ASN A 525 -10.99 -22.63 -24.69
CA ASN A 525 -11.61 -22.71 -23.36
C ASN A 525 -10.83 -23.65 -22.42
N LEU A 526 -11.21 -23.68 -21.15
CA LEU A 526 -10.56 -24.53 -20.16
C LEU A 526 -10.70 -26.03 -20.45
N HIS A 527 -11.85 -26.49 -20.97
CA HIS A 527 -12.00 -27.90 -21.33
C HIS A 527 -10.96 -28.37 -22.36
N HIS A 528 -10.73 -27.58 -23.41
CA HIS A 528 -9.74 -27.90 -24.43
C HIS A 528 -8.31 -27.80 -23.88
N PHE A 529 -8.02 -26.80 -23.04
CA PHE A 529 -6.73 -26.71 -22.34
C PHE A 529 -6.43 -27.97 -21.52
N LEU A 530 -7.39 -28.47 -20.73
CA LEU A 530 -7.22 -29.68 -19.94
C LEU A 530 -7.05 -30.93 -20.82
N LYS A 531 -7.81 -31.01 -21.93
CA LYS A 531 -7.74 -32.13 -22.87
C LYS A 531 -6.35 -32.29 -23.49
N VAL A 532 -5.70 -31.20 -23.87
CA VAL A 532 -4.35 -31.25 -24.49
C VAL A 532 -3.25 -31.41 -23.45
N ASN A 533 -3.48 -31.03 -22.19
CA ASN A 533 -2.51 -31.15 -21.09
C ASN A 533 -2.74 -32.36 -20.17
N LYS A 534 -3.45 -33.39 -20.64
CA LYS A 534 -3.76 -34.60 -19.85
C LYS A 534 -2.53 -35.36 -19.32
N HIS A 535 -1.33 -35.06 -19.84
CA HIS A 535 -0.06 -35.64 -19.40
C HIS A 535 0.48 -35.04 -18.10
N LYS A 536 -0.04 -33.89 -17.65
CA LYS A 536 0.33 -33.24 -16.38
C LYS A 536 -0.88 -33.10 -15.48
N GLU A 537 -0.67 -33.27 -14.18
CA GLU A 537 -1.71 -32.98 -13.19
C GLU A 537 -1.92 -31.47 -13.09
N THR A 538 -3.18 -31.02 -13.18
CA THR A 538 -3.53 -29.59 -13.13
C THR A 538 -4.24 -29.27 -11.83
N PHE A 539 -3.78 -28.22 -11.17
CA PHE A 539 -4.31 -27.69 -9.92
C PHE A 539 -4.75 -26.25 -10.11
N VAL A 540 -5.74 -25.81 -9.34
CA VAL A 540 -6.25 -24.43 -9.33
C VAL A 540 -6.13 -23.89 -7.92
N CYS A 541 -5.45 -22.76 -7.74
CA CYS A 541 -5.25 -22.18 -6.42
C CYS A 541 -6.23 -21.03 -6.20
N ILE A 542 -6.97 -21.09 -5.09
CA ILE A 542 -8.06 -20.14 -4.77
C ILE A 542 -9.15 -20.13 -5.87
N GLY A 543 -9.42 -21.31 -6.42
CA GLY A 543 -10.52 -21.57 -7.34
C GLY A 543 -10.30 -21.14 -8.79
N LEU A 544 -11.33 -21.38 -9.60
CA LEU A 544 -11.36 -21.10 -11.04
C LEU A 544 -12.09 -19.79 -11.36
N HIS A 545 -11.71 -19.20 -12.48
CA HIS A 545 -12.42 -18.07 -13.07
C HIS A 545 -13.88 -18.47 -13.42
N GLU A 546 -14.86 -17.78 -12.84
CA GLU A 546 -16.28 -18.11 -12.97
C GLU A 546 -16.83 -17.99 -14.38
N GLY A 547 -16.17 -17.20 -15.24
CA GLY A 547 -16.60 -16.96 -16.61
C GLY A 547 -16.48 -18.16 -17.56
N ASP A 548 -15.84 -19.26 -17.16
CA ASP A 548 -15.68 -20.45 -18.01
C ASP A 548 -16.15 -21.75 -17.32
N PRO A 549 -17.39 -22.20 -17.54
CA PRO A 549 -17.90 -23.46 -16.98
C PRO A 549 -17.54 -24.70 -17.82
N THR A 550 -16.78 -24.58 -18.91
CA THR A 550 -16.58 -25.66 -19.88
C THR A 550 -15.90 -26.90 -19.29
N TRP A 551 -15.02 -26.71 -18.30
CA TRP A 551 -14.31 -27.80 -17.62
C TRP A 551 -15.26 -28.82 -16.95
N LYS A 552 -16.41 -28.36 -16.44
CA LYS A 552 -17.43 -29.18 -15.76
C LYS A 552 -17.99 -30.30 -16.65
N LYS A 553 -17.79 -30.22 -17.97
CA LYS A 553 -18.18 -31.26 -18.93
C LYS A 553 -17.39 -32.57 -18.76
N SER A 554 -16.21 -32.50 -18.14
CA SER A 554 -15.23 -33.60 -18.19
C SER A 554 -14.37 -33.75 -16.93
N HIS A 555 -14.40 -32.76 -16.03
CA HIS A 555 -13.58 -32.74 -14.82
C HIS A 555 -14.43 -32.36 -13.61
N SER A 556 -13.97 -32.82 -12.45
CA SER A 556 -14.41 -32.48 -11.10
C SER A 556 -13.26 -31.82 -10.33
N LEU A 557 -13.59 -31.10 -9.26
CA LEU A 557 -12.60 -30.47 -8.37
C LEU A 557 -12.50 -31.28 -7.09
N TRP A 558 -11.29 -31.74 -6.76
CA TRP A 558 -11.00 -32.42 -5.50
C TRP A 558 -10.14 -31.50 -4.64
N PRO A 559 -10.48 -31.23 -3.36
CA PRO A 559 -9.69 -30.34 -2.51
C PRO A 559 -8.22 -30.78 -2.37
N TRP A 560 -7.33 -29.79 -2.32
CA TRP A 560 -5.89 -29.98 -2.17
C TRP A 560 -5.27 -28.79 -1.43
N GLY A 561 -5.51 -28.68 -0.12
CA GLY A 561 -5.14 -27.48 0.61
C GLY A 561 -5.96 -26.27 0.14
N SER A 562 -5.33 -25.11 -0.01
CA SER A 562 -5.95 -23.90 -0.59
C SER A 562 -6.03 -23.94 -2.13
N CYS A 563 -5.65 -25.08 -2.72
CA CYS A 563 -5.85 -25.36 -4.13
C CYS A 563 -6.82 -26.53 -4.29
N GLU A 564 -7.24 -26.79 -5.51
CA GLU A 564 -8.09 -27.92 -5.88
C GLU A 564 -7.46 -28.62 -7.08
N LYS A 565 -7.49 -29.95 -7.09
CA LYS A 565 -7.04 -30.77 -8.20
C LYS A 565 -8.17 -30.89 -9.22
N LEU A 566 -7.87 -30.60 -10.48
CA LEU A 566 -8.78 -30.90 -11.60
C LEU A 566 -8.62 -32.37 -11.98
N VAL A 567 -9.67 -33.16 -11.75
CA VAL A 567 -9.66 -34.61 -11.96
C VAL A 567 -10.71 -35.00 -12.99
N PRO A 568 -10.38 -35.81 -14.02
CA PRO A 568 -11.37 -36.28 -14.99
C PRO A 568 -12.56 -36.94 -14.29
N SER A 569 -13.79 -36.62 -14.69
CA SER A 569 -15.01 -37.05 -14.01
C SER A 569 -15.22 -38.57 -13.96
N GLU A 570 -14.56 -39.31 -14.86
CA GLU A 570 -14.60 -40.78 -14.89
C GLU A 570 -13.57 -41.43 -13.94
N THR A 571 -12.69 -40.64 -13.33
CA THR A 571 -11.65 -41.15 -12.43
C THR A 571 -12.30 -41.69 -11.15
N PRO A 572 -12.07 -42.96 -10.78
CA PRO A 572 -12.58 -43.49 -9.52
C PRO A 572 -11.93 -42.74 -8.35
N PHE A 573 -12.73 -42.37 -7.36
CA PHE A 573 -12.24 -41.75 -6.13
C PHE A 573 -11.84 -42.83 -5.13
N ASP A 574 -10.55 -42.90 -4.77
CA ASP A 574 -10.05 -43.73 -3.66
C ASP A 574 -9.88 -42.86 -2.39
N PRO A 575 -10.73 -43.03 -1.37
CA PRO A 575 -10.65 -42.23 -0.16
C PRO A 575 -9.42 -42.50 0.70
N GLY A 576 -8.91 -43.73 0.72
CA GLY A 576 -7.73 -44.08 1.50
C GLY A 576 -6.47 -43.41 0.95
N GLU A 577 -6.27 -43.55 -0.36
CA GLU A 577 -5.16 -42.92 -1.08
C GLU A 577 -5.21 -41.40 -0.99
N TRP A 578 -6.40 -40.80 -1.17
CA TRP A 578 -6.55 -39.36 -1.11
C TRP A 578 -6.29 -38.82 0.30
N ILE A 579 -6.78 -39.48 1.37
CA ILE A 579 -6.47 -39.08 2.75
C ILE A 579 -4.98 -39.17 3.04
N GLU A 580 -4.32 -40.25 2.62
CA GLU A 580 -2.89 -40.43 2.83
C GLU A 580 -2.08 -39.31 2.17
N ARG A 581 -2.42 -38.94 0.93
CA ARG A 581 -1.77 -37.87 0.18
C ARG A 581 -2.05 -36.48 0.74
N THR A 582 -3.23 -36.26 1.31
CA THR A 582 -3.68 -34.93 1.74
C THR A 582 -3.46 -34.63 3.22
N ARG A 583 -3.12 -35.62 4.05
CA ARG A 583 -3.02 -35.48 5.53
C ARG A 583 -2.07 -34.37 5.99
N ASN A 584 -1.02 -34.09 5.22
CA ASN A 584 0.04 -33.14 5.58
C ASN A 584 -0.08 -31.79 4.87
N LEU A 585 -1.08 -31.57 4.01
CA LEU A 585 -1.25 -30.31 3.27
C LEU A 585 -1.57 -29.13 4.18
N TYR A 586 -2.04 -29.43 5.39
CA TYR A 586 -2.57 -28.46 6.34
C TYR A 586 -1.60 -28.17 7.47
N ASN A 587 -0.34 -27.89 7.16
CA ASN A 587 0.65 -27.48 8.17
C ASN A 587 0.57 -25.96 8.43
N TRP A 588 -0.51 -25.52 9.09
CA TRP A 588 -0.82 -24.12 9.35
C TRP A 588 -1.15 -23.85 10.82
N SER A 589 -0.37 -22.98 11.46
CA SER A 589 -0.46 -22.67 12.89
C SER A 589 -0.98 -21.27 13.20
N GLU A 590 -1.09 -20.37 12.21
CA GLU A 590 -1.51 -18.98 12.45
C GLU A 590 -2.90 -18.92 13.09
N GLU A 591 -3.02 -18.12 14.13
CA GLU A 591 -4.24 -17.97 14.90
C GLU A 591 -5.28 -17.16 14.13
N TYR A 592 -6.56 -17.50 14.31
CA TYR A 592 -7.65 -16.78 13.68
C TYR A 592 -7.92 -15.45 14.40
N GLY A 593 -8.19 -14.37 13.67
CA GLY A 593 -8.63 -13.08 14.22
C GLY A 593 -7.56 -12.16 14.82
N ARG A 594 -6.27 -12.54 14.79
CA ARG A 594 -5.16 -11.69 15.28
C ARG A 594 -4.63 -10.69 14.24
N LEU A 595 -4.78 -11.02 12.96
CA LEU A 595 -4.20 -10.26 11.86
C LEU A 595 -5.10 -9.07 11.49
N ASP A 596 -4.48 -8.00 10.98
CA ASP A 596 -5.21 -6.78 10.61
C ASP A 596 -6.20 -7.07 9.47
N SER A 597 -7.41 -6.52 9.58
CA SER A 597 -8.50 -6.83 8.64
C SER A 597 -8.26 -6.33 7.22
N SER A 598 -7.37 -5.36 7.03
CA SER A 598 -6.99 -4.82 5.73
C SER A 598 -5.73 -5.46 5.14
N SER A 599 -5.17 -6.47 5.81
CA SER A 599 -3.89 -7.09 5.46
C SER A 599 -4.02 -8.33 4.57
N TRP A 600 -2.99 -8.58 3.77
CA TRP A 600 -2.89 -9.80 2.96
C TRP A 600 -2.58 -11.03 3.80
N GLU A 601 -1.96 -10.83 4.96
CA GLU A 601 -1.72 -11.87 5.96
C GLU A 601 -3.04 -12.46 6.46
N LEU A 602 -4.05 -11.62 6.72
CA LEU A 602 -5.38 -12.12 7.06
C LEU A 602 -5.98 -12.93 5.92
N VAL A 603 -5.92 -12.44 4.68
CA VAL A 603 -6.43 -13.17 3.51
C VAL A 603 -5.75 -14.53 3.38
N ALA A 604 -4.42 -14.59 3.51
CA ALA A 604 -3.68 -15.86 3.47
C ALA A 604 -4.09 -16.81 4.61
N ASN A 605 -4.29 -16.28 5.82
CA ASN A 605 -4.73 -17.06 6.96
C ASN A 605 -6.15 -17.61 6.75
N GLU A 606 -7.08 -16.78 6.27
CA GLU A 606 -8.45 -17.18 5.94
C GLU A 606 -8.47 -18.26 4.87
N GLU A 607 -7.70 -18.11 3.79
CA GLU A 607 -7.61 -19.13 2.73
C GLU A 607 -7.10 -20.48 3.23
N MET A 608 -6.14 -20.49 4.16
CA MET A 608 -5.64 -21.72 4.78
C MET A 608 -6.66 -22.37 5.70
N TRP A 609 -7.44 -21.58 6.45
CA TRP A 609 -8.50 -22.09 7.32
C TRP A 609 -9.73 -22.55 6.53
N GLN A 610 -10.16 -21.80 5.53
CA GLN A 610 -11.24 -22.16 4.61
C GLN A 610 -10.91 -23.46 3.86
N ALA A 611 -9.67 -23.63 3.44
CA ALA A 611 -9.20 -24.87 2.84
C ALA A 611 -9.40 -26.11 3.73
N ARG A 612 -9.19 -26.00 5.05
CA ARG A 612 -9.45 -27.09 5.99
C ARG A 612 -10.93 -27.42 6.08
N MET A 613 -11.79 -26.39 6.12
CA MET A 613 -13.25 -26.56 6.17
C MET A 613 -13.79 -27.21 4.89
N LYS A 614 -13.37 -26.71 3.71
CA LYS A 614 -13.77 -27.27 2.41
C LYS A 614 -13.46 -28.76 2.32
N THR A 615 -12.28 -29.15 2.79
CA THR A 615 -11.86 -30.56 2.85
C THR A 615 -12.71 -31.38 3.80
N ALA A 616 -13.04 -30.87 4.99
CA ALA A 616 -13.95 -31.57 5.90
C ALA A 616 -15.33 -31.85 5.27
N PHE A 617 -15.92 -30.85 4.61
CA PHE A 617 -17.21 -31.00 3.93
C PHE A 617 -17.14 -31.93 2.72
N PHE A 618 -16.08 -31.85 1.93
CA PHE A 618 -15.88 -32.76 0.80
C PHE A 618 -15.81 -34.23 1.24
N ILE A 619 -15.09 -34.52 2.32
CA ILE A 619 -14.98 -35.88 2.87
C ILE A 619 -16.31 -36.35 3.45
N PHE A 620 -17.06 -35.45 4.07
CA PHE A 620 -18.40 -35.75 4.57
C PHE A 620 -19.35 -36.11 3.42
N ASP A 621 -19.42 -35.28 2.38
CA ASP A 621 -20.24 -35.54 1.18
C ASP A 621 -19.85 -36.86 0.49
N LEU A 622 -18.55 -37.15 0.44
CA LEU A 622 -18.06 -38.42 -0.05
C LEU A 622 -18.50 -39.61 0.83
N ALA A 623 -18.50 -39.47 2.15
CA ALA A 623 -18.99 -40.53 3.04
C ALA A 623 -20.47 -40.86 2.81
N GLU A 624 -21.28 -39.84 2.50
CA GLU A 624 -22.68 -39.98 2.14
C GLU A 624 -22.84 -40.67 0.78
N THR A 625 -22.18 -40.14 -0.24
CA THR A 625 -22.45 -40.47 -1.65
C THR A 625 -21.67 -41.66 -2.18
N ALA A 626 -20.48 -41.94 -1.64
CA ALA A 626 -19.61 -43.01 -2.15
C ALA A 626 -20.14 -44.40 -1.78
N ARG A 627 -20.06 -45.32 -2.74
CA ARG A 627 -20.39 -46.74 -2.56
C ARG A 627 -19.17 -47.50 -2.01
N VAL A 628 -18.84 -47.24 -0.75
CA VAL A 628 -17.72 -47.88 -0.01
C VAL A 628 -18.25 -48.72 1.15
N SER A 629 -17.42 -49.59 1.72
CA SER A 629 -17.81 -50.41 2.88
C SER A 629 -18.15 -49.55 4.10
N THR A 630 -18.94 -50.09 5.02
CA THR A 630 -19.36 -49.40 6.25
C THR A 630 -18.16 -48.93 7.08
N ASP A 631 -17.09 -49.73 7.15
CA ASP A 631 -15.87 -49.38 7.87
C ASP A 631 -15.18 -48.15 7.25
N VAL A 632 -15.11 -48.08 5.91
CA VAL A 632 -14.52 -46.93 5.21
C VAL A 632 -15.41 -45.69 5.39
N LYS A 633 -16.74 -45.82 5.34
CA LYS A 633 -17.65 -44.71 5.66
C LYS A 633 -17.41 -44.16 7.07
N ALA A 634 -17.30 -45.03 8.08
CA ALA A 634 -17.03 -44.63 9.46
C ALA A 634 -15.67 -43.90 9.61
N GLN A 635 -14.64 -44.35 8.89
CA GLN A 635 -13.35 -43.67 8.85
C GLN A 635 -13.45 -42.27 8.21
N LEU A 636 -14.19 -42.14 7.11
CA LEU A 636 -14.42 -40.86 6.44
C LEU A 636 -15.15 -39.86 7.34
N TYR A 637 -16.26 -40.26 7.99
CA TYR A 637 -16.94 -39.41 8.96
C TYR A 637 -16.03 -39.01 10.12
N THR A 638 -15.24 -39.96 10.65
CA THR A 638 -14.30 -39.67 11.74
C THR A 638 -13.26 -38.63 11.33
N TYR A 639 -12.73 -38.74 10.12
CA TYR A 639 -11.72 -37.82 9.61
C TYR A 639 -12.31 -36.44 9.28
N ALA A 640 -13.49 -36.39 8.64
CA ALA A 640 -14.24 -35.16 8.42
C ALA A 640 -14.54 -34.44 9.74
N TYR A 641 -15.03 -35.16 10.75
CA TYR A 641 -15.31 -34.63 12.09
C TYR A 641 -14.04 -34.09 12.77
N LYS A 642 -12.92 -34.80 12.70
CA LYS A 642 -11.65 -34.33 13.27
C LYS A 642 -11.18 -33.03 12.63
N LEU A 643 -11.23 -32.92 11.31
CA LEU A 643 -10.86 -31.69 10.59
C LEU A 643 -11.79 -30.52 10.96
N TYR A 644 -13.09 -30.78 11.04
CA TYR A 644 -14.09 -29.79 11.44
C TYR A 644 -13.91 -29.31 12.89
N MET A 645 -13.67 -30.23 13.84
CA MET A 645 -13.49 -29.90 15.26
C MET A 645 -12.25 -29.04 15.53
N VAL A 646 -11.14 -29.26 14.80
CA VAL A 646 -9.94 -28.41 14.93
C VAL A 646 -10.24 -26.96 14.59
N PHE A 647 -11.07 -26.72 13.57
CA PHE A 647 -11.55 -25.38 13.24
C PHE A 647 -12.50 -24.86 14.33
N PHE A 648 -13.54 -25.63 14.66
CA PHE A 648 -14.58 -25.21 15.60
C PHE A 648 -14.02 -24.85 16.99
N LEU A 649 -13.11 -25.66 17.54
CA LEU A 649 -12.48 -25.39 18.85
C LEU A 649 -11.64 -24.11 18.85
N LYS A 650 -10.96 -23.79 17.75
CA LYS A 650 -10.16 -22.56 17.64
C LYS A 650 -11.04 -21.32 17.45
N THR A 651 -12.13 -21.43 16.70
CA THR A 651 -13.11 -20.34 16.53
C THR A 651 -13.93 -20.10 17.80
N LEU A 652 -14.28 -21.16 18.55
CA LEU A 652 -14.93 -21.04 19.86
C LEU A 652 -13.98 -20.48 20.91
N CYS A 653 -12.70 -20.87 20.95
CA CYS A 653 -11.74 -20.19 21.82
C CYS A 653 -11.71 -18.69 21.54
N PHE A 654 -11.81 -18.24 20.29
CA PHE A 654 -11.90 -16.82 19.94
C PHE A 654 -13.20 -16.17 20.44
N LEU A 655 -14.37 -16.79 20.18
CA LEU A 655 -15.67 -16.30 20.65
C LEU A 655 -15.77 -16.31 22.18
N TRP A 656 -15.17 -17.29 22.85
CA TRP A 656 -15.13 -17.42 24.30
C TRP A 656 -14.14 -16.43 24.93
N SER A 657 -13.02 -16.15 24.26
CA SER A 657 -12.08 -15.08 24.65
C SER A 657 -12.72 -13.69 24.50
N MET A 658 -13.47 -13.45 23.42
CA MET A 658 -14.29 -12.24 23.28
C MET A 658 -15.39 -12.16 24.35
N ALA A 659 -16.07 -13.27 24.65
CA ALA A 659 -17.08 -13.30 25.70
C ALA A 659 -16.49 -13.04 27.09
N MET A 660 -15.29 -13.56 27.40
CA MET A 660 -14.54 -13.28 28.62
C MET A 660 -14.11 -11.82 28.72
N VAL A 661 -13.61 -11.21 27.63
CA VAL A 661 -13.27 -9.77 27.58
C VAL A 661 -14.51 -8.89 27.72
N ILE A 662 -15.65 -9.31 27.15
CA ILE A 662 -16.94 -8.63 27.34
C ILE A 662 -17.44 -8.78 28.78
N LEU A 663 -17.20 -9.92 29.44
CA LEU A 663 -17.53 -10.14 30.86
C LEU A 663 -16.63 -9.32 31.79
N GLU A 664 -15.32 -9.26 31.55
CA GLU A 664 -14.38 -8.40 32.29
C GLU A 664 -14.71 -6.90 32.12
N LEU A 665 -15.13 -6.47 30.93
CA LEU A 665 -15.61 -5.09 30.70
C LEU A 665 -16.99 -4.81 31.33
N LYS A 666 -17.80 -5.85 31.56
CA LYS A 666 -19.09 -5.73 32.26
C LYS A 666 -18.89 -5.61 33.77
N GLU A 667 -17.98 -6.39 34.34
CA GLU A 667 -17.61 -6.28 35.76
C GLU A 667 -16.95 -4.92 36.10
N TRP A 668 -16.27 -4.28 35.14
CA TRP A 668 -15.73 -2.93 35.34
C TRP A 668 -16.79 -1.81 35.26
N LYS A 669 -17.89 -2.01 34.54
CA LYS A 669 -19.01 -1.04 34.46
C LYS A 669 -19.96 -1.12 35.65
N ASP A 670 -20.08 -2.29 36.29
CA ASP A 670 -20.95 -2.48 37.44
C ASP A 670 -20.39 -1.92 38.77
N PHE A 671 -19.15 -1.36 38.76
CA PHE A 671 -18.53 -0.74 39.93
C PHE A 671 -18.58 0.80 40.00
N GLY A 672 -19.30 1.48 39.11
CA GLY A 672 -19.35 2.94 39.13
C GLY A 672 -20.60 3.58 38.52
N GLY A 673 -21.63 3.81 39.32
CA GLY A 673 -22.64 4.84 39.04
C GLY A 673 -24.07 4.46 39.41
N ARG A 674 -24.55 5.04 40.52
CA ARG A 674 -25.93 4.97 41.03
C ARG A 674 -26.90 5.86 40.24
N ASP A 675 -28.16 5.41 40.23
CA ASP A 675 -29.44 6.16 40.14
C ASP A 675 -29.80 6.94 38.84
N VAL A 676 -30.98 6.66 38.27
CA VAL A 676 -32.23 7.45 38.42
C VAL A 676 -33.38 6.88 37.54
N ALA A 677 -34.59 6.98 38.09
CA ALA A 677 -35.90 6.47 37.69
C ALA A 677 -36.59 7.04 36.41
N SER A 678 -37.57 6.26 35.91
CA SER A 678 -39.00 6.64 35.68
C SER A 678 -39.60 6.70 34.25
N LEU A 679 -40.91 6.35 34.21
CA LEU A 679 -42.02 6.63 33.25
C LEU A 679 -42.25 5.61 32.10
N ARG A 680 -43.28 4.73 32.13
CA ARG A 680 -44.78 4.83 32.08
C ARG A 680 -45.42 4.96 30.68
N HIS A 681 -46.13 3.88 30.31
CA HIS A 681 -47.43 3.72 29.60
C HIS A 681 -47.74 4.39 28.24
N SER A 682 -47.97 3.54 27.24
CA SER A 682 -49.26 3.28 26.53
C SER A 682 -49.05 2.01 25.66
N GLY A 683 -49.93 1.03 25.47
CA GLY A 683 -51.34 0.88 25.78
C GLY A 683 -52.13 0.56 24.51
N GLU A 684 -52.03 -0.66 23.97
CA GLU A 684 -53.07 -1.24 23.09
C GLU A 684 -52.93 -2.78 23.01
N THR A 685 -54.07 -3.45 23.13
CA THR A 685 -54.27 -4.90 23.29
C THR A 685 -54.84 -5.46 21.98
N ILE A 686 -54.53 -6.72 21.60
CA ILE A 686 -55.49 -7.77 21.20
C ILE A 686 -54.77 -9.09 20.86
N HIS A 687 -55.35 -10.16 21.43
CA HIS A 687 -55.20 -11.62 21.32
C HIS A 687 -54.31 -12.30 20.25
N GLY A 688 -53.55 -13.30 20.73
CA GLY A 688 -53.02 -14.44 19.96
C GLY A 688 -52.36 -15.47 20.88
N GLN A 689 -52.60 -16.76 20.65
CA GLN A 689 -52.34 -17.89 21.55
C GLN A 689 -50.87 -18.13 21.96
N ILE A 690 -50.74 -18.71 23.15
CA ILE A 690 -49.50 -19.21 23.77
C ILE A 690 -48.96 -20.41 22.96
N GLY A 691 -47.70 -20.32 22.54
CA GLY A 691 -46.96 -21.46 22.00
C GLY A 691 -45.75 -21.10 21.14
N SER A 692 -44.76 -20.38 21.66
CA SER A 692 -43.44 -20.26 21.01
C SER A 692 -42.31 -20.31 22.05
N GLN A 693 -41.45 -21.32 21.94
CA GLN A 693 -40.12 -21.29 22.55
C GLN A 693 -39.22 -20.36 21.72
N PRO A 694 -38.28 -19.62 22.34
CA PRO A 694 -37.40 -18.72 21.60
C PRO A 694 -36.40 -19.52 20.77
N VAL A 695 -36.47 -19.37 19.45
CA VAL A 695 -35.38 -19.69 18.53
C VAL A 695 -34.33 -18.58 18.71
N TYR A 696 -33.18 -18.92 19.30
CA TYR A 696 -32.02 -18.04 19.22
C TYR A 696 -31.48 -18.11 17.80
N GLN A 697 -31.86 -17.12 16.99
CA GLN A 697 -31.29 -16.90 15.66
C GLN A 697 -29.94 -16.20 15.84
N VAL A 698 -28.85 -16.94 15.74
CA VAL A 698 -27.52 -16.34 15.58
C VAL A 698 -27.39 -15.95 14.11
N GLU A 699 -27.69 -14.69 13.79
CA GLU A 699 -27.34 -14.09 12.50
C GLU A 699 -25.82 -13.99 12.40
N LEU A 700 -25.19 -14.92 11.68
CA LEU A 700 -23.89 -14.68 11.05
C LEU A 700 -24.11 -13.69 9.91
N VAL A 701 -24.01 -12.40 10.23
CA VAL A 701 -24.13 -11.32 9.25
C VAL A 701 -22.93 -11.36 8.29
N ASN A 702 -23.23 -11.80 7.06
CA ASN A 702 -22.59 -11.50 5.77
C ASN A 702 -21.08 -11.22 5.72
N SER A 703 -20.33 -12.23 5.27
CA SER A 703 -19.04 -12.06 4.58
C SER A 703 -18.91 -13.12 3.48
N CYS A 704 -19.83 -13.12 2.50
CA CYS A 704 -19.75 -13.96 1.30
C CYS A 704 -20.74 -13.47 0.21
N PRO A 705 -20.31 -12.96 -0.95
CA PRO A 705 -21.06 -13.11 -2.18
C PRO A 705 -20.61 -14.41 -2.87
N GLY A 706 -21.47 -15.42 -2.96
CA GLY A 706 -21.20 -16.55 -3.87
C GLY A 706 -21.91 -17.88 -3.60
N TYR A 707 -22.35 -18.18 -2.38
CA TYR A 707 -22.94 -19.48 -2.08
C TYR A 707 -24.25 -19.35 -1.31
N ARG A 708 -25.38 -19.54 -2.00
CA ARG A 708 -26.66 -19.90 -1.36
C ARG A 708 -26.63 -21.41 -1.12
N PHE A 709 -26.61 -21.82 0.14
CA PHE A 709 -26.97 -23.17 0.55
C PHE A 709 -28.25 -23.08 1.38
N ASP A 710 -29.36 -23.56 0.82
CA ASP A 710 -30.59 -23.79 1.58
C ASP A 710 -30.41 -25.08 2.39
N LEU A 711 -30.10 -24.93 3.68
CA LEU A 711 -30.01 -26.03 4.64
C LEU A 711 -31.38 -26.24 5.29
N CYS A 712 -32.14 -27.22 4.79
CA CYS A 712 -33.32 -27.74 5.47
C CYS A 712 -32.87 -28.85 6.43
N LEU A 713 -32.55 -28.49 7.68
CA LEU A 713 -32.27 -29.47 8.73
C LEU A 713 -33.59 -30.10 9.19
N HIS A 714 -33.83 -31.36 8.82
CA HIS A 714 -34.80 -32.24 9.45
C HIS A 714 -34.05 -33.46 9.98
N GLY A 715 -33.90 -33.52 11.30
CA GLY A 715 -33.32 -34.65 12.00
C GLY A 715 -33.31 -34.37 13.49
N GLN A 716 -34.23 -35.01 14.22
CA GLN A 716 -34.24 -35.03 15.68
C GLN A 716 -33.00 -35.78 16.18
N LEU A 717 -32.32 -35.20 17.18
CA LEU A 717 -31.22 -35.80 17.93
C LEU A 717 -31.62 -37.11 18.61
#